data_AF-A0A256HKG7-F1
#
_entry.id   AF-A0A256HKG7-F1
#
_cell.length_a   1.000
_cell.length_b   1.000
_cell.length_c   1.000
_cell.angle_alpha   90.00
_cell.angle_beta   90.00
_cell.angle_gamma   90.00
#
_symmetry.space_group_name_H-M   'P 1'
#
loop_
_entity.id
_entity.type
_entity.pdbx_description
1 polymer ?
#
loop_
_entity_poly.entity_id
_entity_poly.type
_entity_poly.pdbx_seq_one_letter_code
_entity_poly.pdbx_strand_id
1 'polypeptide(L)'
;MVIAERIDADAAEELSHRARSATERLDIDADELSATVAVTSAERGFQLVTAAGGFDRLDRGETIAVGEGGGDTGGESDDEVPAEAETTDELPADWRLADDGETAFLTGDGVAATATGSGDSPSPRSRSDSAEDDRSDRRIEVARAAGRAAADDVDRLAESPLGAAALPRLGGFETVLLIPDAADGPFPPAVPEDVDAFAAGFETDPDDLRDLDGTAENAYVIRPADDADGLDDETIERLVRTVDPAVPVEMDITRTDGLVLVDTVVEAPPEFDREASPDAHIRSQYDRAAGTVTFEHVEGEAVPADELEVWHDGDEVSDTVFDGEEFTAGDEIAVETGLIATVMLRWFDPDANVYDTYAREQVDREAFDVEYEMNAETLKLSYEAERPADASSLQLVHRGEGGVQTVGEEFTDGTLEPGDTVTVTDVSIGDSVQLEFDVEKPMGGRSLIHYRARPPRVWIHSHAEDGTTVRYDGEESRPADAFVTLVDGETADTQFADEHDTLSGDEEMVLGELPLRSTVAVEWQEPDEPVVIAEHEVVPNTRASIEYDPDAGEITVQHRGGRALPASELALQVGRTPADVQPADKLDEFGPDDSFTAPVPPLLRVRLVWTGGDREHHIGGTTTARDALAATYDIDSEAMTIEYVGEQPADPERLRVSVNSAGDFQGREDDQESAFASEHDKLTTGDTITVDDVGLDDTVVVSVHTEFENGSATSSVAHFSAAPRRGFVVDEGDGGDNEASGTTLRYVGEVRRNADVFQVLIDGEPTTDQPADETDRLTGGETLSLGDLSAGTTITVEWTAGEETRTVTEHVISPQATFEVVYEPAEDGDGGVVTFTHAGGDALDAGQVDVVVEPATDGLHSWDSDADEVTAGDETSVTIDSEPEMAIVVFNESEVLHREPLNQDR
;
A
#
# COMPACT_ATOMS: atom_id res chain seq x y z
N MET A 1 22.61 -0.10 -10.17
CA MET A 1 23.31 1.19 -10.17
C MET A 1 24.63 1.01 -9.43
N VAL A 2 25.76 1.18 -10.11
CA VAL A 2 27.10 1.17 -9.51
C VAL A 2 27.62 2.60 -9.57
N ILE A 3 27.66 3.27 -8.42
CA ILE A 3 28.24 4.61 -8.27
C ILE A 3 29.62 4.41 -7.66
N ALA A 4 30.64 5.04 -8.27
CA ALA A 4 32.00 5.01 -7.75
C ALA A 4 32.52 6.43 -7.48
N GLU A 5 32.58 6.77 -6.19
CA GLU A 5 33.02 8.06 -5.65
C GLU A 5 34.57 8.11 -5.56
N ARG A 6 35.19 9.23 -5.97
CA ARG A 6 36.62 9.51 -5.71
C ARG A 6 36.78 10.57 -4.63
N ILE A 7 37.60 10.27 -3.63
CA ILE A 7 38.11 11.24 -2.65
C ILE A 7 39.39 11.88 -3.22
N ASP A 8 39.40 13.20 -3.41
CA ASP A 8 40.60 13.97 -3.76
C ASP A 8 41.13 14.71 -2.52
N ALA A 9 42.25 14.24 -1.96
CA ALA A 9 42.83 14.72 -0.71
C ALA A 9 43.49 16.11 -0.79
N ASP A 10 43.45 16.80 -1.94
CA ASP A 10 44.07 18.12 -2.13
C ASP A 10 43.06 19.29 -2.28
N ALA A 11 41.73 19.07 -2.15
CA ALA A 11 40.75 20.15 -2.42
C ALA A 11 39.57 20.39 -1.43
N ALA A 12 39.24 19.53 -0.46
CA ALA A 12 38.13 19.80 0.48
C ALA A 12 38.51 19.59 1.96
N GLU A 13 38.12 20.52 2.84
CA GLU A 13 38.29 20.40 4.30
C GLU A 13 37.23 19.48 4.96
N GLU A 14 36.25 18.94 4.22
CA GLU A 14 35.24 18.01 4.74
C GLU A 14 34.94 16.87 3.76
N LEU A 15 34.96 15.61 4.25
CA LEU A 15 34.60 14.38 3.53
C LEU A 15 33.08 14.17 3.51
N SER A 16 32.55 13.58 2.43
CA SER A 16 31.14 13.13 2.29
C SER A 16 30.74 12.12 3.40
N HIS A 17 29.43 12.02 3.69
CA HIS A 17 28.91 11.08 4.71
C HIS A 17 29.16 9.60 4.33
N ARG A 18 29.10 9.26 3.04
CA ARG A 18 29.36 7.89 2.55
C ARG A 18 30.86 7.56 2.52
N ALA A 19 31.75 8.50 2.17
CA ALA A 19 33.20 8.33 2.26
C ALA A 19 33.68 8.06 3.69
N ARG A 20 33.11 8.78 4.68
CA ARG A 20 33.38 8.54 6.10
C ARG A 20 32.89 7.14 6.53
N SER A 21 31.73 6.71 6.01
CA SER A 21 31.19 5.37 6.27
C SER A 21 32.00 4.24 5.60
N ALA A 22 32.58 4.46 4.41
CA ALA A 22 33.42 3.48 3.70
C ALA A 22 34.81 3.34 4.32
N THR A 23 35.46 4.43 4.71
CA THR A 23 36.75 4.40 5.43
C THR A 23 36.61 3.83 6.85
N GLU A 24 35.48 4.09 7.53
CA GLU A 24 35.16 3.51 8.84
C GLU A 24 34.76 2.03 8.76
N ARG A 25 34.11 1.59 7.67
CA ARG A 25 33.81 0.16 7.40
C ARG A 25 35.02 -0.65 6.94
N LEU A 26 35.97 -0.03 6.23
CA LEU A 26 37.17 -0.69 5.71
C LEU A 26 38.37 -0.57 6.66
N ASP A 27 38.36 0.34 7.66
CA ASP A 27 39.48 0.60 8.61
C ASP A 27 40.81 0.95 7.89
N ILE A 28 40.74 1.68 6.76
CA ILE A 28 41.88 2.12 5.92
C ILE A 28 42.13 3.62 6.12
N ASP A 29 43.40 4.03 6.21
CA ASP A 29 43.81 5.44 6.16
C ASP A 29 43.47 6.04 4.77
N ALA A 30 42.69 7.12 4.76
CA ALA A 30 42.21 7.75 3.51
C ALA A 30 43.33 8.19 2.55
N ASP A 31 44.55 8.37 3.05
CA ASP A 31 45.75 8.74 2.30
C ASP A 31 46.33 7.59 1.41
N GLU A 32 45.86 6.33 1.57
CA GLU A 32 46.34 5.16 0.80
C GLU A 32 45.40 4.73 -0.35
N LEU A 33 44.23 5.37 -0.48
CA LEU A 33 43.25 5.06 -1.52
C LEU A 33 43.70 5.61 -2.89
N SER A 34 43.92 4.71 -3.86
CA SER A 34 44.30 5.07 -5.23
C SER A 34 43.32 4.42 -6.22
N ALA A 35 42.16 5.08 -6.38
CA ALA A 35 41.12 4.85 -7.39
C ALA A 35 39.95 3.88 -7.06
N THR A 36 38.74 4.42 -7.29
CA THR A 36 37.47 3.73 -7.57
C THR A 36 36.91 2.82 -6.46
N VAL A 37 35.81 3.25 -5.83
CA VAL A 37 34.98 2.43 -4.93
C VAL A 37 33.66 2.07 -5.62
N ALA A 38 33.50 0.88 -6.19
CA ALA A 38 32.24 0.44 -6.77
C ALA A 38 31.30 -0.15 -5.70
N VAL A 39 30.11 0.43 -5.52
CA VAL A 39 29.04 -0.16 -4.69
C VAL A 39 28.03 -0.87 -5.58
N THR A 40 27.79 -2.17 -5.37
CA THR A 40 26.82 -2.97 -6.12
C THR A 40 25.85 -3.64 -5.14
N SER A 41 24.54 -3.59 -5.40
CA SER A 41 23.62 -4.56 -4.77
C SER A 41 23.65 -5.84 -5.62
N ALA A 42 24.16 -6.93 -5.06
CA ALA A 42 24.03 -8.26 -5.66
C ALA A 42 22.79 -8.97 -5.09
N GLU A 43 22.28 -9.96 -5.83
CA GLU A 43 21.08 -10.77 -5.54
C GLU A 43 20.62 -10.80 -4.07
N ARG A 44 19.33 -10.52 -3.83
CA ARG A 44 18.64 -10.76 -2.54
C ARG A 44 19.40 -10.26 -1.30
N GLY A 45 19.54 -8.95 -1.17
CA GLY A 45 19.85 -8.31 0.12
C GLY A 45 21.32 -8.36 0.56
N PHE A 46 22.29 -8.25 -0.36
CA PHE A 46 23.70 -8.04 -0.01
C PHE A 46 24.27 -6.79 -0.68
N GLN A 47 25.00 -5.98 0.08
CA GLN A 47 25.71 -4.80 -0.41
C GLN A 47 27.18 -5.13 -0.62
N LEU A 48 27.69 -4.95 -1.84
CA LEU A 48 29.07 -5.19 -2.23
C LEU A 48 29.79 -3.84 -2.40
N VAL A 49 31.00 -3.71 -1.87
CA VAL A 49 31.87 -2.53 -2.07
C VAL A 49 33.24 -3.01 -2.54
N THR A 50 33.73 -2.51 -3.68
CA THR A 50 35.03 -2.90 -4.26
C THR A 50 35.91 -1.67 -4.47
N ALA A 51 37.13 -1.66 -3.95
CA ALA A 51 38.08 -0.56 -4.04
C ALA A 51 39.39 -0.98 -4.73
N ALA A 52 40.02 -0.09 -5.50
CA ALA A 52 41.41 -0.26 -5.97
C ALA A 52 42.36 0.74 -5.29
N GLY A 53 43.61 0.34 -5.03
CA GLY A 53 44.54 1.15 -4.23
C GLY A 53 45.79 0.43 -3.73
N GLY A 54 46.72 1.17 -3.11
CA GLY A 54 47.94 0.62 -2.53
C GLY A 54 47.70 0.00 -1.15
N PHE A 55 46.94 -1.09 -1.06
CA PHE A 55 46.55 -1.69 0.22
C PHE A 55 47.64 -2.64 0.76
N ASP A 56 48.38 -2.23 1.79
CA ASP A 56 49.43 -3.08 2.40
C ASP A 56 48.99 -3.78 3.71
N ARG A 57 47.88 -3.39 4.38
CA ARG A 57 47.38 -4.07 5.60
C ARG A 57 46.03 -3.57 6.15
N LEU A 58 45.21 -4.46 6.71
CA LEU A 58 44.11 -4.14 7.62
C LEU A 58 44.32 -4.81 8.99
N ASP A 59 43.99 -4.12 10.09
CA ASP A 59 44.37 -4.49 11.47
C ASP A 59 43.22 -5.11 12.33
N ARG A 60 42.11 -5.57 11.73
CA ARG A 60 41.04 -6.30 12.46
C ARG A 60 40.72 -7.67 11.88
N GLY A 61 40.45 -8.62 12.78
CA GLY A 61 39.94 -9.97 12.46
C GLY A 61 41.02 -11.03 12.26
N GLU A 62 40.74 -12.26 12.67
CA GLU A 62 41.66 -13.40 12.60
C GLU A 62 42.10 -13.66 11.16
N THR A 63 43.39 -13.42 10.87
CA THR A 63 43.93 -13.47 9.52
C THR A 63 44.21 -14.92 9.11
N ILE A 64 43.43 -15.48 8.18
CA ILE A 64 43.76 -16.77 7.57
C ILE A 64 44.83 -16.53 6.49
N ALA A 65 46.09 -16.70 6.86
CA ALA A 65 47.22 -16.59 5.92
C ALA A 65 47.39 -17.89 5.12
N VAL A 66 47.23 -17.82 3.80
CA VAL A 66 47.65 -18.87 2.85
C VAL A 66 49.15 -18.66 2.56
N GLY A 67 49.98 -19.65 2.86
CA GLY A 67 51.43 -19.46 3.09
C GLY A 67 52.40 -19.94 2.01
N GLU A 68 53.69 -19.66 2.24
CA GLU A 68 54.83 -20.49 1.84
C GLU A 68 55.58 -20.94 3.11
N GLY A 69 55.75 -22.26 3.28
CA GLY A 69 56.16 -22.88 4.54
C GLY A 69 57.66 -22.88 4.86
N GLY A 70 57.97 -23.04 6.17
CA GLY A 70 59.22 -23.68 6.62
C GLY A 70 59.76 -23.28 8.00
N GLY A 71 59.58 -24.15 9.00
CA GLY A 71 60.66 -24.48 9.95
C GLY A 71 60.57 -24.03 11.43
N ASP A 72 59.97 -24.89 12.26
CA ASP A 72 60.52 -25.46 13.52
C ASP A 72 60.94 -24.51 14.70
N THR A 73 60.11 -24.47 15.75
CA THR A 73 60.40 -24.85 17.18
C THR A 73 59.75 -23.95 18.26
N GLY A 74 58.68 -24.47 18.89
CA GLY A 74 58.57 -24.57 20.36
C GLY A 74 57.71 -23.55 21.14
N GLY A 75 56.62 -24.04 21.76
CA GLY A 75 56.05 -23.48 23.00
C GLY A 75 54.54 -23.60 23.16
N GLU A 76 54.10 -24.55 23.99
CA GLU A 76 52.71 -24.92 24.34
C GLU A 76 51.77 -23.77 24.80
N SER A 77 50.50 -23.83 24.39
CA SER A 77 49.29 -23.75 25.25
C SER A 77 48.05 -24.20 24.45
N ASP A 78 47.34 -25.21 24.96
CA ASP A 78 46.07 -25.77 24.46
C ASP A 78 44.89 -24.81 24.71
N ASP A 79 44.11 -24.51 23.68
CA ASP A 79 42.66 -24.30 23.75
C ASP A 79 42.03 -24.99 22.50
N GLU A 80 40.93 -25.70 22.72
CA GLU A 80 40.25 -26.56 21.74
C GLU A 80 39.71 -25.76 20.54
N VAL A 81 40.23 -26.06 19.35
CA VAL A 81 39.73 -25.61 18.05
C VAL A 81 38.67 -26.61 17.56
N PRO A 82 37.43 -26.19 17.20
CA PRO A 82 36.53 -27.05 16.44
C PRO A 82 37.11 -27.27 15.05
N ALA A 83 37.15 -28.53 14.64
CA ALA A 83 37.75 -28.98 13.40
C ALA A 83 36.85 -28.66 12.18
N GLU A 84 37.54 -28.36 11.07
CA GLU A 84 37.08 -28.44 9.67
C GLU A 84 36.31 -27.23 9.11
N ALA A 85 37.02 -26.11 8.91
CA ALA A 85 36.83 -25.31 7.69
C ALA A 85 37.85 -25.80 6.65
N GLU A 86 37.36 -26.17 5.47
CA GLU A 86 38.15 -26.74 4.39
C GLU A 86 39.32 -25.84 3.98
N THR A 87 40.45 -26.50 3.79
CA THR A 87 41.71 -25.94 3.34
C THR A 87 41.61 -25.42 1.91
N THR A 88 41.71 -24.09 1.76
CA THR A 88 42.71 -23.40 0.93
C THR A 88 43.18 -24.06 -0.38
N ASP A 89 42.59 -23.70 -1.52
CA ASP A 89 43.20 -23.86 -2.87
C ASP A 89 42.68 -22.87 -3.97
N GLU A 90 41.93 -21.81 -3.66
CA GLU A 90 41.21 -21.02 -4.68
C GLU A 90 41.50 -19.49 -4.75
N LEU A 91 42.55 -19.01 -4.10
CA LEU A 91 42.99 -17.61 -4.23
C LEU A 91 44.46 -17.53 -4.69
N PRO A 92 44.85 -16.52 -5.50
CA PRO A 92 46.25 -16.27 -5.84
C PRO A 92 47.12 -16.07 -4.60
N ALA A 93 48.43 -16.30 -4.73
CA ALA A 93 49.37 -15.94 -3.68
C ALA A 93 49.26 -14.44 -3.35
N ASP A 94 49.37 -14.08 -2.08
CA ASP A 94 49.26 -12.71 -1.52
C ASP A 94 47.84 -12.16 -1.26
N TRP A 95 46.78 -12.92 -1.56
CA TRP A 95 45.40 -12.54 -1.20
C TRP A 95 45.06 -12.93 0.26
N ARG A 96 44.18 -12.15 0.90
CA ARG A 96 43.74 -12.29 2.30
C ARG A 96 42.23 -12.18 2.39
N LEU A 97 41.59 -13.08 3.14
CA LEU A 97 40.15 -13.10 3.40
C LEU A 97 39.91 -13.03 4.92
N ALA A 98 38.97 -12.20 5.36
CA ALA A 98 38.47 -12.13 6.73
C ALA A 98 36.93 -12.05 6.72
N ASP A 99 36.25 -12.65 7.69
CA ASP A 99 34.80 -12.56 7.87
C ASP A 99 34.50 -12.36 9.37
N ASP A 100 33.53 -11.50 9.68
CA ASP A 100 33.15 -11.16 11.07
C ASP A 100 31.71 -11.58 11.44
N GLY A 101 31.03 -12.36 10.60
CA GLY A 101 29.64 -12.77 10.80
C GLY A 101 28.59 -11.82 10.22
N GLU A 102 28.92 -10.55 9.97
CA GLU A 102 28.06 -9.57 9.27
C GLU A 102 28.63 -9.14 7.91
N THR A 103 29.96 -9.19 7.77
CA THR A 103 30.71 -8.70 6.62
C THR A 103 31.87 -9.63 6.27
N ALA A 104 32.02 -9.95 4.97
CA ALA A 104 33.19 -10.64 4.43
C ALA A 104 34.11 -9.63 3.72
N PHE A 105 35.43 -9.73 3.94
CA PHE A 105 36.48 -8.85 3.41
C PHE A 105 37.54 -9.65 2.66
N LEU A 106 37.92 -9.18 1.47
CA LEU A 106 38.96 -9.78 0.64
C LEU A 106 39.93 -8.71 0.15
N THR A 107 41.24 -8.91 0.30
CA THR A 107 42.27 -7.97 -0.17
C THR A 107 43.43 -8.68 -0.87
N GLY A 108 43.93 -8.12 -1.98
CA GLY A 108 45.06 -8.68 -2.74
C GLY A 108 45.34 -7.90 -4.02
N ASP A 109 46.62 -7.82 -4.43
CA ASP A 109 47.08 -7.16 -5.67
C ASP A 109 46.53 -5.73 -5.92
N GLY A 110 46.39 -4.95 -4.85
CA GLY A 110 45.89 -3.58 -4.93
C GLY A 110 44.38 -3.47 -5.14
N VAL A 111 43.63 -4.54 -4.86
CA VAL A 111 42.17 -4.60 -4.87
C VAL A 111 41.68 -4.99 -3.47
N ALA A 112 40.58 -4.37 -3.03
CA ALA A 112 39.84 -4.72 -1.82
C ALA A 112 38.36 -4.91 -2.19
N ALA A 113 37.73 -5.97 -1.69
CA ALA A 113 36.30 -6.23 -1.84
C ALA A 113 35.68 -6.52 -0.48
N THR A 114 34.48 -6.01 -0.24
CA THR A 114 33.69 -6.32 0.94
C THR A 114 32.24 -6.63 0.56
N ALA A 115 31.65 -7.63 1.20
CA ALA A 115 30.24 -7.99 1.05
C ALA A 115 29.55 -7.98 2.41
N THR A 116 28.46 -7.24 2.55
CA THR A 116 27.65 -7.11 3.76
C THR A 116 26.26 -7.71 3.54
N GLY A 117 25.73 -8.47 4.51
CA GLY A 117 24.33 -8.89 4.48
C GLY A 117 23.40 -7.74 4.90
N SER A 118 22.48 -7.32 4.03
CA SER A 118 21.41 -6.37 4.35
C SER A 118 20.26 -7.11 5.03
N GLY A 119 19.88 -6.66 6.24
CA GLY A 119 18.69 -7.15 6.95
C GLY A 119 17.35 -6.78 6.29
N ASP A 120 17.37 -5.96 5.23
CA ASP A 120 16.20 -5.40 4.57
C ASP A 120 16.02 -5.96 3.15
N SER A 121 15.39 -7.13 3.08
CA SER A 121 14.56 -7.54 1.94
C SER A 121 13.39 -8.32 2.52
N PRO A 122 12.13 -8.09 2.08
CA PRO A 122 10.99 -8.85 2.55
C PRO A 122 11.17 -10.30 2.10
N SER A 123 11.68 -11.13 2.99
CA SER A 123 11.76 -12.56 2.75
C SER A 123 10.35 -13.13 2.69
N PRO A 124 10.00 -14.01 1.73
CA PRO A 124 8.86 -14.88 1.90
C PRO A 124 9.08 -15.68 3.19
N ARG A 125 8.07 -15.70 4.05
CA ARG A 125 8.11 -16.36 5.36
C ARG A 125 8.29 -17.87 5.16
N SER A 126 9.51 -18.38 5.34
CA SER A 126 9.80 -19.79 5.65
C SER A 126 11.14 -19.91 6.40
N ARG A 127 11.18 -20.79 7.40
CA ARG A 127 12.21 -20.94 8.46
C ARG A 127 13.47 -21.71 8.01
N SER A 128 14.61 -21.45 8.66
CA SER A 128 15.53 -22.46 9.27
C SER A 128 16.77 -21.79 9.90
N ASP A 129 17.21 -22.26 11.08
CA ASP A 129 18.49 -21.88 11.73
C ASP A 129 19.74 -22.32 10.92
N SER A 130 19.56 -22.98 9.77
CA SER A 130 20.62 -23.26 8.78
C SER A 130 20.93 -22.06 7.87
N ALA A 131 20.08 -21.04 7.89
CA ALA A 131 20.19 -19.88 7.00
C ALA A 131 21.34 -18.94 7.37
N GLU A 132 21.87 -18.97 8.60
CA GLU A 132 22.99 -18.13 8.99
C GLU A 132 24.32 -18.65 8.40
N ASP A 133 24.54 -19.96 8.43
CA ASP A 133 25.71 -20.60 7.79
C ASP A 133 25.63 -20.45 6.26
N ASP A 134 24.46 -20.73 5.64
CA ASP A 134 24.26 -20.53 4.19
C ASP A 134 24.43 -19.06 3.75
N ARG A 135 24.02 -18.09 4.56
CA ARG A 135 24.24 -16.66 4.28
C ARG A 135 25.71 -16.27 4.43
N SER A 136 26.42 -16.85 5.38
CA SER A 136 27.84 -16.58 5.63
C SER A 136 28.69 -17.13 4.48
N ASP A 137 28.44 -18.38 4.07
CA ASP A 137 29.10 -19.00 2.92
C ASP A 137 28.81 -18.25 1.62
N ARG A 138 27.55 -17.87 1.37
CA ARG A 138 27.17 -17.11 0.19
C ARG A 138 27.77 -15.71 0.16
N ARG A 139 27.87 -15.03 1.31
CA ARG A 139 28.53 -13.71 1.44
C ARG A 139 30.03 -13.80 1.14
N ILE A 140 30.71 -14.82 1.66
CA ILE A 140 32.13 -15.08 1.40
C ILE A 140 32.36 -15.42 -0.08
N GLU A 141 31.47 -16.21 -0.69
CA GLU A 141 31.53 -16.56 -2.11
C GLU A 141 31.33 -15.34 -3.01
N VAL A 142 30.35 -14.48 -2.69
CA VAL A 142 30.09 -13.20 -3.38
C VAL A 142 31.30 -12.27 -3.30
N ALA A 143 31.92 -12.11 -2.12
CA ALA A 143 33.13 -11.30 -1.96
C ALA A 143 34.31 -11.84 -2.79
N ARG A 144 34.45 -13.17 -2.89
CA ARG A 144 35.47 -13.84 -3.71
C ARG A 144 35.23 -13.67 -5.21
N ALA A 145 33.99 -13.85 -5.67
CA ALA A 145 33.63 -13.70 -7.08
C ALA A 145 33.83 -12.27 -7.55
N ALA A 146 33.39 -11.29 -6.75
CA ALA A 146 33.58 -9.87 -6.99
C ALA A 146 35.06 -9.47 -7.06
N GLY A 147 35.88 -9.93 -6.08
CA GLY A 147 37.31 -9.63 -6.08
C GLY A 147 38.04 -10.20 -7.30
N ARG A 148 37.68 -11.41 -7.77
CA ARG A 148 38.24 -11.98 -9.00
C ARG A 148 37.81 -11.20 -10.24
N ALA A 149 36.53 -10.88 -10.37
CA ALA A 149 36.00 -10.09 -11.47
C ALA A 149 36.70 -8.73 -11.56
N ALA A 150 36.83 -8.03 -10.43
CA ALA A 150 37.50 -6.75 -10.37
C ALA A 150 39.00 -6.83 -10.73
N ALA A 151 39.73 -7.86 -10.31
CA ALA A 151 41.14 -8.00 -10.66
C ALA A 151 41.35 -8.36 -12.15
N ASP A 152 40.56 -9.29 -12.70
CA ASP A 152 40.61 -9.65 -14.12
C ASP A 152 40.15 -8.49 -15.04
N ASP A 153 39.21 -7.65 -14.59
CA ASP A 153 38.71 -6.50 -15.34
C ASP A 153 39.63 -5.28 -15.23
N VAL A 154 40.31 -5.04 -14.10
CA VAL A 154 41.25 -3.92 -13.93
C VAL A 154 42.51 -4.11 -14.80
N ASP A 155 43.07 -5.32 -14.86
CA ASP A 155 44.22 -5.61 -15.74
C ASP A 155 43.83 -5.55 -17.22
N ARG A 156 42.65 -6.09 -17.58
CA ARG A 156 42.13 -6.03 -18.97
C ARG A 156 41.76 -4.60 -19.39
N LEU A 157 41.28 -3.77 -18.46
CA LEU A 157 40.92 -2.36 -18.69
C LEU A 157 42.15 -1.47 -18.86
N ALA A 158 43.15 -1.59 -17.99
CA ALA A 158 44.41 -0.82 -18.06
C ALA A 158 45.20 -1.10 -19.35
N GLU A 159 45.05 -2.30 -19.92
CA GLU A 159 45.64 -2.70 -21.19
C GLU A 159 44.74 -2.44 -22.43
N SER A 160 43.49 -2.02 -22.23
CA SER A 160 42.52 -1.77 -23.32
C SER A 160 42.67 -0.38 -23.96
N PRO A 161 42.33 -0.21 -25.26
CA PRO A 161 42.29 1.11 -25.90
C PRO A 161 41.34 2.10 -25.19
N LEU A 162 40.23 1.59 -24.62
CA LEU A 162 39.26 2.39 -23.87
C LEU A 162 39.87 2.90 -22.55
N GLY A 163 40.49 2.05 -21.75
CA GLY A 163 41.16 2.45 -20.50
C GLY A 163 42.34 3.39 -20.73
N ALA A 164 43.13 3.18 -21.79
CA ALA A 164 44.23 4.08 -22.15
C ALA A 164 43.76 5.51 -22.53
N ALA A 165 42.55 5.66 -23.06
CA ALA A 165 41.94 6.93 -23.43
C ALA A 165 41.12 7.56 -22.29
N ALA A 166 40.40 6.74 -21.52
CA ALA A 166 39.52 7.16 -20.43
C ALA A 166 40.31 7.60 -19.19
N LEU A 167 41.32 6.84 -18.76
CA LEU A 167 42.05 7.11 -17.51
C LEU A 167 42.71 8.51 -17.45
N PRO A 168 43.35 9.03 -18.51
CA PRO A 168 43.92 10.39 -18.49
C PRO A 168 42.89 11.52 -18.57
N ARG A 169 41.70 11.24 -19.14
CA ARG A 169 40.64 12.24 -19.41
C ARG A 169 39.66 12.35 -18.25
N LEU A 170 39.23 11.21 -17.73
CA LEU A 170 38.22 11.12 -16.67
C LEU A 170 38.81 11.19 -15.26
N GLY A 171 40.14 11.12 -15.13
CA GLY A 171 40.83 11.13 -13.83
C GLY A 171 40.75 12.43 -13.01
N GLY A 172 40.01 13.44 -13.49
CA GLY A 172 39.75 14.70 -12.77
C GLY A 172 38.30 14.92 -12.36
N PHE A 173 37.40 13.99 -12.67
CA PHE A 173 35.97 14.05 -12.31
C PHE A 173 35.73 13.41 -10.93
N GLU A 174 34.68 13.85 -10.23
CA GLU A 174 34.31 13.37 -8.89
C GLU A 174 33.88 11.89 -8.93
N THR A 175 33.04 11.54 -9.90
CA THR A 175 32.52 10.18 -10.08
C THR A 175 32.86 9.67 -11.48
N VAL A 176 33.31 8.42 -11.60
CA VAL A 176 33.64 7.81 -12.90
C VAL A 176 32.93 6.46 -13.05
N LEU A 177 32.09 6.36 -14.07
CA LEU A 177 31.41 5.14 -14.49
C LEU A 177 32.17 4.46 -15.63
N LEU A 178 32.34 3.14 -15.55
CA LEU A 178 33.07 2.34 -16.53
C LEU A 178 32.28 1.09 -16.89
N ILE A 179 31.93 0.97 -18.17
CA ILE A 179 31.21 -0.16 -18.76
C ILE A 179 32.10 -0.82 -19.83
N PRO A 180 32.79 -1.93 -19.50
CA PRO A 180 33.79 -2.56 -20.38
C PRO A 180 33.17 -3.40 -21.52
N ASP A 181 31.91 -3.81 -21.35
CA ASP A 181 31.09 -4.57 -22.29
C ASP A 181 29.62 -4.17 -22.08
N ALA A 182 28.99 -3.62 -23.11
CA ALA A 182 27.60 -3.18 -23.08
C ALA A 182 26.60 -4.28 -23.47
N ALA A 183 27.05 -5.40 -24.04
CA ALA A 183 26.19 -6.46 -24.56
C ALA A 183 25.80 -7.52 -23.51
N ASP A 184 26.59 -7.70 -22.45
CA ASP A 184 26.46 -8.82 -21.50
C ASP A 184 26.24 -8.40 -20.02
N GLY A 185 25.78 -7.16 -19.74
CA GLY A 185 25.64 -6.66 -18.36
C GLY A 185 24.24 -6.25 -17.90
N PRO A 186 24.00 -6.13 -16.58
CA PRO A 186 22.69 -5.79 -15.96
C PRO A 186 22.41 -4.28 -16.05
N PHE A 187 22.51 -3.73 -17.26
CA PHE A 187 22.36 -2.32 -17.56
C PHE A 187 20.91 -2.01 -17.97
N PRO A 188 20.46 -0.75 -17.95
CA PRO A 188 19.17 -0.42 -18.53
C PRO A 188 19.13 -0.92 -19.99
N PRO A 189 18.02 -1.50 -20.45
CA PRO A 189 17.89 -2.08 -21.80
C PRO A 189 18.03 -1.03 -22.94
N ALA A 190 18.29 0.24 -22.62
CA ALA A 190 18.31 1.38 -23.53
C ALA A 190 19.72 1.81 -23.99
N VAL A 191 20.79 1.05 -23.68
CA VAL A 191 22.12 1.32 -24.27
C VAL A 191 22.06 0.94 -25.76
N PRO A 192 22.40 1.85 -26.71
CA PRO A 192 22.32 1.54 -28.13
C PRO A 192 23.20 0.34 -28.52
N GLU A 193 22.68 -0.56 -29.35
CA GLU A 193 23.38 -1.79 -29.79
C GLU A 193 24.70 -1.52 -30.53
N ASP A 194 24.86 -0.32 -31.11
CA ASP A 194 26.08 0.13 -31.78
C ASP A 194 27.21 0.52 -30.81
N VAL A 195 26.97 0.49 -29.49
CA VAL A 195 27.95 0.79 -28.44
C VAL A 195 28.43 -0.51 -27.80
N ASP A 196 29.73 -0.78 -27.88
CA ASP A 196 30.35 -2.02 -27.36
C ASP A 196 30.91 -1.81 -25.93
N ALA A 197 31.36 -0.60 -25.61
CA ALA A 197 31.79 -0.21 -24.27
C ALA A 197 31.80 1.31 -24.10
N PHE A 198 31.71 1.83 -22.87
CA PHE A 198 31.90 3.26 -22.63
C PHE A 198 32.42 3.56 -21.21
N ALA A 199 32.93 4.78 -21.03
CA ALA A 199 33.27 5.35 -19.73
C ALA A 199 32.69 6.76 -19.63
N ALA A 200 32.21 7.15 -18.45
CA ALA A 200 31.68 8.48 -18.17
C ALA A 200 32.34 9.05 -16.91
N GLY A 201 32.63 10.34 -16.89
CA GLY A 201 33.10 11.07 -15.72
C GLY A 201 32.13 12.21 -15.42
N PHE A 202 31.74 12.35 -14.16
CA PHE A 202 30.78 13.33 -13.66
C PHE A 202 31.49 14.30 -12.70
N GLU A 203 31.37 15.60 -12.94
CA GLU A 203 31.98 16.62 -12.06
C GLU A 203 31.26 16.69 -10.71
N THR A 204 29.97 16.39 -10.71
CA THR A 204 29.12 16.24 -9.53
C THR A 204 28.53 14.85 -9.50
N ASP A 205 28.48 14.21 -8.33
CA ASP A 205 27.88 12.89 -8.22
C ASP A 205 26.41 12.87 -8.71
N PRO A 206 25.99 11.88 -9.52
CA PRO A 206 24.61 11.77 -9.98
C PRO A 206 23.55 11.75 -8.87
N ASP A 207 23.88 11.28 -7.65
CA ASP A 207 22.97 11.33 -6.50
C ASP A 207 22.84 12.75 -5.90
N ASP A 208 23.85 13.60 -6.10
CA ASP A 208 23.95 14.96 -5.53
C ASP A 208 23.56 16.06 -6.56
N LEU A 209 23.12 15.67 -7.76
CA LEU A 209 22.67 16.60 -8.81
C LEU A 209 21.53 17.53 -8.38
N ARG A 210 20.77 17.16 -7.33
CA ARG A 210 19.70 18.01 -6.77
C ARG A 210 20.23 19.25 -6.07
N ASP A 211 21.45 19.17 -5.53
CA ASP A 211 22.12 20.28 -4.85
C ASP A 211 23.04 21.07 -5.81
N LEU A 212 22.97 20.79 -7.13
CA LEU A 212 23.80 21.43 -8.14
C LEU A 212 23.35 22.89 -8.36
N ASP A 213 24.13 23.85 -7.85
CA ASP A 213 23.98 25.27 -8.15
C ASP A 213 24.56 25.62 -9.54
N GLY A 214 23.73 25.54 -10.59
CA GLY A 214 24.08 25.95 -11.96
C GLY A 214 24.40 24.77 -12.88
N THR A 215 25.58 24.81 -13.54
CA THR A 215 25.98 23.80 -14.53
C THR A 215 27.18 22.98 -14.06
N ALA A 216 27.22 21.68 -14.39
CA ALA A 216 28.37 20.79 -14.18
C ALA A 216 28.97 20.33 -15.52
N GLU A 217 30.28 20.10 -15.59
CA GLU A 217 30.94 19.51 -16.77
C GLU A 217 31.02 17.98 -16.60
N ASN A 218 30.56 17.19 -17.58
CA ASN A 218 30.73 15.74 -17.62
C ASN A 218 31.46 15.32 -18.92
N ALA A 219 32.09 14.15 -18.93
CA ALA A 219 32.82 13.67 -20.10
C ALA A 219 32.62 12.18 -20.35
N TYR A 220 32.51 11.77 -21.62
CA TYR A 220 32.29 10.40 -22.04
C TYR A 220 33.38 9.92 -23.01
N VAL A 221 33.73 8.65 -22.92
CA VAL A 221 34.62 7.93 -23.84
C VAL A 221 33.91 6.66 -24.29
N ILE A 222 33.44 6.63 -25.53
CA ILE A 222 32.60 5.58 -26.09
C ILE A 222 33.40 4.78 -27.11
N ARG A 223 33.34 3.45 -26.99
CA ARG A 223 33.82 2.49 -27.98
C ARG A 223 32.63 1.99 -28.80
N PRO A 224 32.54 2.32 -30.09
CA PRO A 224 31.53 1.77 -30.99
C PRO A 224 31.79 0.27 -31.21
N ALA A 225 30.75 -0.48 -31.58
CA ALA A 225 30.84 -1.89 -31.99
C ALA A 225 31.58 -2.06 -33.33
N ASP A 226 31.45 -1.09 -34.23
CA ASP A 226 32.16 -1.02 -35.51
C ASP A 226 33.21 0.13 -35.52
N ASP A 227 33.18 1.03 -36.51
CA ASP A 227 34.08 2.18 -36.62
C ASP A 227 33.46 3.43 -35.96
N ALA A 228 34.30 4.35 -35.45
CA ALA A 228 33.83 5.62 -34.83
C ALA A 228 33.09 6.57 -35.78
N ASP A 229 33.20 6.36 -37.09
CA ASP A 229 32.41 7.07 -38.11
C ASP A 229 31.02 6.42 -38.33
N GLY A 230 30.75 5.28 -37.69
CA GLY A 230 29.48 4.55 -37.75
C GLY A 230 28.45 4.97 -36.71
N LEU A 231 28.89 5.47 -35.54
CA LEU A 231 28.00 6.08 -34.54
C LEU A 231 27.67 7.51 -34.94
N ASP A 232 26.39 7.78 -35.21
CA ASP A 232 25.88 9.12 -35.47
C ASP A 232 25.73 9.94 -34.18
N ASP A 233 25.65 11.28 -34.32
CA ASP A 233 25.58 12.20 -33.18
C ASP A 233 24.30 12.02 -32.34
N GLU A 234 23.19 11.56 -32.94
CA GLU A 234 21.90 11.34 -32.27
C GLU A 234 21.96 10.11 -31.36
N THR A 235 22.59 9.03 -31.82
CA THR A 235 22.86 7.83 -31.01
C THR A 235 23.80 8.13 -29.83
N ILE A 236 24.78 9.03 -30.03
CA ILE A 236 25.67 9.50 -28.95
C ILE A 236 24.87 10.30 -27.91
N GLU A 237 24.01 11.21 -28.37
CA GLU A 237 23.15 12.02 -27.49
C GLU A 237 22.20 11.16 -26.67
N ARG A 238 21.58 10.15 -27.30
CA ARG A 238 20.70 9.18 -26.65
C ARG A 238 21.43 8.40 -25.56
N LEU A 239 22.67 7.95 -25.83
CA LEU A 239 23.49 7.29 -24.82
C LEU A 239 23.79 8.23 -23.64
N VAL A 240 24.21 9.47 -23.90
CA VAL A 240 24.51 10.44 -22.85
C VAL A 240 23.28 10.69 -21.96
N ARG A 241 22.10 10.96 -22.55
CA ARG A 241 20.84 11.16 -21.80
C ARG A 241 20.33 9.92 -21.07
N THR A 242 20.77 8.73 -21.49
CA THR A 242 20.42 7.46 -20.83
C THR A 242 21.30 7.23 -19.60
N VAL A 243 22.58 7.61 -19.69
CA VAL A 243 23.59 7.40 -18.64
C VAL A 243 23.57 8.52 -17.61
N ASP A 244 23.34 9.75 -18.06
CA ASP A 244 23.25 10.96 -17.24
C ASP A 244 21.78 11.28 -16.93
N PRO A 245 21.36 11.33 -15.67
CA PRO A 245 20.05 11.86 -15.34
C PRO A 245 19.96 13.39 -15.50
N ALA A 246 21.09 14.11 -15.60
CA ALA A 246 21.13 15.55 -15.81
C ALA A 246 20.78 15.95 -17.25
N VAL A 247 20.32 17.20 -17.44
CA VAL A 247 19.91 17.70 -18.76
C VAL A 247 21.13 18.33 -19.46
N PRO A 248 21.56 17.81 -20.63
CA PRO A 248 22.70 18.39 -21.35
C PRO A 248 22.33 19.74 -21.99
N VAL A 249 23.09 20.78 -21.66
CA VAL A 249 22.95 22.16 -22.18
C VAL A 249 23.91 22.43 -23.33
N GLU A 250 25.14 21.93 -23.23
CA GLU A 250 26.14 21.99 -24.29
C GLU A 250 26.78 20.62 -24.46
N MET A 251 27.01 20.17 -25.69
CA MET A 251 27.64 18.89 -25.98
C MET A 251 28.63 19.02 -27.14
N ASP A 252 29.89 18.64 -26.90
CA ASP A 252 30.99 18.64 -27.86
C ASP A 252 31.45 17.21 -28.17
N ILE A 253 31.21 16.76 -29.40
CA ILE A 253 31.56 15.41 -29.86
C ILE A 253 32.85 15.43 -30.68
N THR A 254 33.85 14.66 -30.27
CA THR A 254 35.14 14.48 -30.96
C THR A 254 35.44 13.01 -31.23
N ARG A 255 35.70 12.65 -32.48
CA ARG A 255 36.06 11.28 -32.88
C ARG A 255 37.58 11.14 -33.04
N THR A 256 38.21 10.21 -32.32
CA THR A 256 39.66 9.95 -32.45
C THR A 256 40.00 8.49 -32.18
N ASP A 257 40.96 7.94 -32.95
CA ASP A 257 41.56 6.62 -32.71
C ASP A 257 40.55 5.46 -32.52
N GLY A 258 39.42 5.51 -33.22
CA GLY A 258 38.35 4.49 -33.12
C GLY A 258 37.44 4.65 -31.90
N LEU A 259 37.53 5.76 -31.18
CA LEU A 259 36.70 6.13 -30.05
C LEU A 259 35.92 7.42 -30.34
N VAL A 260 34.80 7.59 -29.64
CA VAL A 260 34.05 8.84 -29.57
C VAL A 260 34.26 9.44 -28.19
N LEU A 261 34.67 10.70 -28.16
CA LEU A 261 34.88 11.48 -26.95
C LEU A 261 33.79 12.55 -26.89
N VAL A 262 33.09 12.65 -25.78
CA VAL A 262 32.04 13.66 -25.57
C VAL A 262 32.44 14.48 -24.35
N ASP A 263 32.36 15.80 -24.47
CA ASP A 263 32.32 16.70 -23.32
C ASP A 263 30.91 17.29 -23.28
N THR A 264 30.27 17.31 -22.12
CA THR A 264 28.93 17.87 -21.95
C THR A 264 28.90 18.80 -20.76
N VAL A 265 28.13 19.88 -20.88
CA VAL A 265 27.75 20.74 -19.76
C VAL A 265 26.31 20.42 -19.44
N VAL A 266 26.02 20.07 -18.20
CA VAL A 266 24.69 19.63 -17.75
C VAL A 266 24.12 20.54 -16.68
N GLU A 267 22.80 20.63 -16.62
CA GLU A 267 22.03 21.25 -15.53
C GLU A 267 21.28 20.18 -14.74
N ALA A 268 20.94 20.51 -13.49
CA ALA A 268 20.16 19.63 -12.63
C ALA A 268 18.85 19.21 -13.33
N PRO A 269 18.44 17.92 -13.23
CA PRO A 269 17.13 17.52 -13.74
C PRO A 269 16.02 18.26 -13.00
N PRO A 270 14.90 18.55 -13.67
CA PRO A 270 13.80 19.26 -13.03
C PRO A 270 13.19 18.42 -11.91
N GLU A 271 12.82 19.07 -10.80
CA GLU A 271 12.24 18.40 -9.62
C GLU A 271 10.72 18.38 -9.68
N PHE A 272 10.10 17.26 -9.24
CA PHE A 272 8.65 17.20 -9.13
C PHE A 272 8.19 17.99 -7.90
N ASP A 273 7.44 19.07 -8.11
CA ASP A 273 6.84 19.88 -7.05
C ASP A 273 5.44 20.35 -7.46
N ARG A 274 4.44 19.67 -6.92
CA ARG A 274 3.04 20.01 -7.15
C ARG A 274 2.60 21.30 -6.46
N GLU A 275 3.22 21.66 -5.33
CA GLU A 275 2.84 22.86 -4.57
C GLU A 275 3.29 24.16 -5.27
N ALA A 276 4.31 24.07 -6.13
CA ALA A 276 4.79 25.20 -6.94
C ALA A 276 3.90 25.48 -8.17
N SER A 277 3.20 24.46 -8.69
CA SER A 277 2.37 24.58 -9.88
C SER A 277 1.07 25.36 -9.63
N PRO A 278 0.52 26.07 -10.63
CA PRO A 278 -0.82 26.65 -10.53
C PRO A 278 -1.88 25.57 -10.26
N ASP A 279 -2.88 25.86 -9.41
CA ASP A 279 -3.93 24.90 -9.06
C ASP A 279 -4.97 24.76 -10.18
N ALA A 280 -4.58 24.09 -11.26
CA ALA A 280 -5.38 23.83 -12.45
C ALA A 280 -5.85 22.37 -12.50
N HIS A 281 -7.15 22.17 -12.73
CA HIS A 281 -7.74 20.84 -12.88
C HIS A 281 -7.89 20.49 -14.37
N ILE A 282 -7.01 19.62 -14.85
CA ILE A 282 -7.03 19.17 -16.25
C ILE A 282 -7.65 17.77 -16.35
N ARG A 283 -8.56 17.61 -17.30
CA ARG A 283 -9.14 16.31 -17.68
C ARG A 283 -8.57 15.87 -19.03
N SER A 284 -7.97 14.67 -19.10
CA SER A 284 -7.66 14.01 -20.38
C SER A 284 -8.78 13.08 -20.82
N GLN A 285 -9.03 13.04 -22.13
CA GLN A 285 -9.93 12.07 -22.73
C GLN A 285 -9.40 11.64 -24.10
N TYR A 286 -9.33 10.33 -24.33
CA TYR A 286 -9.05 9.77 -25.65
C TYR A 286 -10.35 9.53 -26.45
N ASP A 287 -10.44 10.08 -27.66
CA ASP A 287 -11.48 9.75 -28.64
C ASP A 287 -10.94 8.73 -29.64
N ARG A 288 -11.33 7.47 -29.47
CA ARG A 288 -10.93 6.35 -30.35
C ARG A 288 -11.38 6.54 -31.80
N ALA A 289 -12.51 7.19 -32.06
CA ALA A 289 -12.98 7.39 -33.43
C ALA A 289 -12.16 8.48 -34.15
N ALA A 290 -11.83 9.56 -33.46
CA ALA A 290 -11.00 10.63 -33.96
C ALA A 290 -9.51 10.27 -33.98
N GLY A 291 -9.06 9.41 -33.06
CA GLY A 291 -7.63 9.13 -32.84
C GLY A 291 -6.93 10.33 -32.22
N THR A 292 -7.58 10.95 -31.22
CA THR A 292 -7.15 12.24 -30.66
C THR A 292 -7.29 12.19 -29.14
N VAL A 293 -6.29 12.69 -28.43
CA VAL A 293 -6.36 12.95 -26.99
C VAL A 293 -6.68 14.42 -26.78
N THR A 294 -7.73 14.70 -26.02
CA THR A 294 -8.10 16.06 -25.64
C THR A 294 -7.77 16.30 -24.18
N PHE A 295 -7.04 17.39 -23.89
CA PHE A 295 -6.85 17.94 -22.55
C PHE A 295 -7.79 19.14 -22.40
N GLU A 296 -8.68 19.10 -21.43
CA GLU A 296 -9.61 20.18 -21.09
C GLU A 296 -9.22 20.76 -19.73
N HIS A 297 -9.06 22.07 -19.66
CA HIS A 297 -8.99 22.78 -18.38
C HIS A 297 -10.42 22.91 -17.84
N VAL A 298 -10.76 22.14 -16.81
CA VAL A 298 -12.12 22.06 -16.30
C VAL A 298 -12.41 23.23 -15.37
N GLU A 299 -11.49 23.50 -14.44
CA GLU A 299 -11.60 24.54 -13.41
C GLU A 299 -10.23 24.80 -12.77
N GLY A 300 -10.10 25.89 -12.00
CA GLY A 300 -8.86 26.26 -11.32
C GLY A 300 -8.14 27.47 -11.91
N GLU A 301 -6.89 27.66 -11.51
CA GLU A 301 -6.06 28.80 -11.93
C GLU A 301 -5.65 28.72 -13.41
N ALA A 302 -5.48 29.89 -14.03
CA ALA A 302 -4.94 29.98 -15.38
C ALA A 302 -3.46 29.62 -15.37
N VAL A 303 -3.01 28.83 -16.34
CA VAL A 303 -1.62 28.42 -16.48
C VAL A 303 -1.00 29.15 -17.67
N PRO A 304 0.16 29.82 -17.55
CA PRO A 304 0.86 30.40 -18.69
C PRO A 304 1.16 29.34 -19.74
N ALA A 305 0.86 29.62 -21.01
CA ALA A 305 1.08 28.63 -22.09
C ALA A 305 2.57 28.36 -22.32
N ASP A 306 3.44 29.33 -22.01
CA ASP A 306 4.90 29.21 -22.07
C ASP A 306 5.52 28.39 -20.92
N GLU A 307 4.73 28.02 -19.90
CA GLU A 307 5.11 27.09 -18.83
C GLU A 307 4.46 25.71 -19.01
N LEU A 308 3.70 25.50 -20.08
CA LEU A 308 3.06 24.24 -20.40
C LEU A 308 3.78 23.51 -21.51
N GLU A 309 4.04 22.24 -21.27
CA GLU A 309 4.64 21.35 -22.24
C GLU A 309 3.70 20.19 -22.57
N VAL A 310 3.55 19.92 -23.87
CA VAL A 310 2.84 18.74 -24.36
C VAL A 310 3.84 17.79 -24.99
N TRP A 311 3.92 16.58 -24.46
CA TRP A 311 4.80 15.52 -24.95
C TRP A 311 3.98 14.45 -25.67
N HIS A 312 4.39 14.08 -26.87
CA HIS A 312 3.78 13.05 -27.72
C HIS A 312 4.86 12.06 -28.18
N ASP A 313 4.77 10.81 -27.73
CA ASP A 313 5.74 9.73 -28.07
C ASP A 313 7.21 10.10 -27.83
N GLY A 314 7.48 10.90 -26.79
CA GLY A 314 8.83 11.35 -26.43
C GLY A 314 9.24 12.68 -27.05
N ASP A 315 8.51 13.19 -28.04
CA ASP A 315 8.75 14.51 -28.64
C ASP A 315 7.89 15.59 -27.97
N GLU A 316 8.50 16.74 -27.67
CA GLU A 316 7.76 17.92 -27.22
C GLU A 316 7.08 18.61 -28.42
N VAL A 317 5.75 18.78 -28.36
CA VAL A 317 4.91 19.34 -29.43
C VAL A 317 4.18 20.62 -29.02
N SER A 318 4.53 21.22 -27.88
CA SER A 318 3.90 22.40 -27.25
C SER A 318 3.64 23.55 -28.25
N ASP A 319 4.64 23.89 -29.06
CA ASP A 319 4.60 24.96 -30.07
C ASP A 319 3.50 24.80 -31.13
N THR A 320 3.03 23.57 -31.34
CA THR A 320 2.02 23.24 -32.35
C THR A 320 0.60 23.17 -31.79
N VAL A 321 0.49 23.19 -30.46
CA VAL A 321 -0.71 22.86 -29.71
C VAL A 321 -1.27 24.08 -28.99
N PHE A 322 -0.42 24.93 -28.44
CA PHE A 322 -0.82 26.17 -27.78
C PHE A 322 -0.79 27.36 -28.75
N ASP A 323 -1.96 27.98 -28.98
CA ASP A 323 -2.12 29.20 -29.80
C ASP A 323 -2.38 30.48 -28.97
N GLY A 324 -2.44 30.35 -27.63
CA GLY A 324 -2.80 31.41 -26.67
C GLY A 324 -1.66 31.79 -25.72
N GLU A 325 -1.87 32.85 -24.93
CA GLU A 325 -0.91 33.28 -23.88
C GLU A 325 -1.11 32.51 -22.56
N GLU A 326 -2.34 32.04 -22.27
CA GLU A 326 -2.69 31.30 -21.05
C GLU A 326 -3.68 30.18 -21.39
N PHE A 327 -3.64 29.08 -20.62
CA PHE A 327 -4.59 27.97 -20.66
C PHE A 327 -5.55 28.10 -19.48
N THR A 328 -6.84 28.33 -19.75
CA THR A 328 -7.85 28.72 -18.76
C THR A 328 -9.05 27.80 -18.75
N ALA A 329 -9.84 27.85 -17.67
CA ALA A 329 -11.03 27.02 -17.53
C ALA A 329 -12.02 27.15 -18.71
N GLY A 330 -12.31 26.02 -19.35
CA GLY A 330 -13.10 25.87 -20.56
C GLY A 330 -12.28 25.82 -21.86
N ASP A 331 -10.96 25.98 -21.78
CA ASP A 331 -10.06 25.77 -22.92
C ASP A 331 -9.78 24.28 -23.12
N GLU A 332 -9.71 23.89 -24.40
CA GLU A 332 -9.45 22.52 -24.82
C GLU A 332 -8.29 22.49 -25.80
N ILE A 333 -7.47 21.47 -25.65
CA ILE A 333 -6.31 21.18 -26.46
C ILE A 333 -6.44 19.78 -27.00
N ALA A 334 -6.31 19.61 -28.32
CA ALA A 334 -6.45 18.33 -28.98
C ALA A 334 -5.13 17.93 -29.64
N VAL A 335 -4.61 16.76 -29.28
CA VAL A 335 -3.40 16.16 -29.84
C VAL A 335 -3.81 14.97 -30.70
N GLU A 336 -3.45 14.98 -31.99
CA GLU A 336 -3.68 13.86 -32.91
C GLU A 336 -2.68 12.74 -32.61
N THR A 337 -3.14 11.61 -32.08
CA THR A 337 -2.30 10.51 -31.58
C THR A 337 -2.45 9.21 -32.35
N GLY A 338 -3.56 9.02 -33.06
CA GLY A 338 -3.89 7.73 -33.66
C GLY A 338 -4.43 6.72 -32.64
N LEU A 339 -4.04 5.44 -32.77
CA LEU A 339 -4.56 4.32 -31.97
C LEU A 339 -3.55 3.76 -30.97
N ILE A 340 -2.27 4.07 -31.11
CA ILE A 340 -1.21 3.71 -30.17
C ILE A 340 -0.34 4.95 -30.01
N ALA A 341 -0.28 5.51 -28.80
CA ALA A 341 0.56 6.65 -28.46
C ALA A 341 0.61 6.86 -26.95
N THR A 342 1.60 7.62 -26.50
CA THR A 342 1.67 8.11 -25.12
C THR A 342 1.74 9.64 -25.13
N VAL A 343 0.82 10.30 -24.40
CA VAL A 343 0.73 11.77 -24.36
C VAL A 343 0.72 12.27 -22.94
N MET A 344 1.43 13.37 -22.69
CA MET A 344 1.49 14.04 -21.39
C MET A 344 1.30 15.53 -21.57
N LEU A 345 0.57 16.12 -20.63
CA LEU A 345 0.60 17.54 -20.35
C LEU A 345 1.35 17.77 -19.02
N ARG A 346 2.43 18.54 -19.09
CA ARG A 346 3.31 18.89 -17.98
C ARG A 346 3.34 20.40 -17.79
N TRP A 347 3.33 20.87 -16.56
CA TRP A 347 3.74 22.23 -16.21
C TRP A 347 5.21 22.22 -15.82
N PHE A 348 5.98 23.17 -16.31
CA PHE A 348 7.40 23.31 -16.03
C PHE A 348 7.76 24.79 -15.79
N ASP A 349 8.34 25.07 -14.62
CA ASP A 349 8.92 26.37 -14.29
C ASP A 349 10.42 26.35 -14.60
N PRO A 350 10.89 27.08 -15.65
CA PRO A 350 12.29 27.11 -16.01
C PRO A 350 13.17 27.93 -15.06
N ASP A 351 12.60 28.87 -14.29
CA ASP A 351 13.34 29.70 -13.34
C ASP A 351 13.62 28.94 -12.03
N ALA A 352 12.66 28.10 -11.60
CA ALA A 352 12.79 27.26 -10.40
C ALA A 352 13.26 25.83 -10.70
N ASN A 353 13.27 25.42 -11.97
CA ASN A 353 13.58 24.06 -12.44
C ASN A 353 12.70 22.99 -11.76
N VAL A 354 11.40 23.28 -11.63
CA VAL A 354 10.40 22.36 -11.05
C VAL A 354 9.28 22.06 -12.03
N TYR A 355 8.64 20.91 -11.89
CA TYR A 355 7.55 20.49 -12.75
C TYR A 355 6.40 19.81 -11.98
N ASP A 356 5.21 19.84 -12.58
CA ASP A 356 4.06 19.02 -12.21
C ASP A 356 3.49 18.33 -13.45
N THR A 357 2.92 17.14 -13.28
CA THR A 357 2.24 16.41 -14.35
C THR A 357 0.74 16.55 -14.17
N TYR A 358 0.12 17.44 -14.95
CA TYR A 358 -1.33 17.65 -14.90
C TYR A 358 -2.12 16.45 -15.43
N ALA A 359 -1.68 15.88 -16.55
CA ALA A 359 -2.37 14.74 -17.15
C ALA A 359 -1.42 13.89 -18.00
N ARG A 360 -1.69 12.57 -18.04
CA ARG A 360 -0.98 11.63 -18.90
C ARG A 360 -1.94 10.55 -19.39
N GLU A 361 -1.90 10.26 -20.68
CA GLU A 361 -2.76 9.30 -21.35
C GLU A 361 -1.92 8.25 -22.11
N GLN A 362 -2.29 6.98 -22.00
CA GLN A 362 -1.72 5.88 -22.79
C GLN A 362 -2.81 5.30 -23.68
N VAL A 363 -2.66 5.50 -24.98
CA VAL A 363 -3.61 5.12 -26.02
C VAL A 363 -3.07 3.90 -26.74
N ASP A 364 -3.86 2.89 -27.11
CA ASP A 364 -5.13 2.42 -26.55
C ASP A 364 -4.87 0.99 -26.04
N ARG A 365 -4.88 0.80 -24.71
CA ARG A 365 -4.68 -0.52 -24.10
C ARG A 365 -5.74 -1.53 -24.54
N GLU A 366 -6.97 -1.10 -24.80
CA GLU A 366 -8.09 -1.96 -25.22
C GLU A 366 -7.99 -2.38 -26.69
N ALA A 367 -6.95 -1.95 -27.40
CA ALA A 367 -6.63 -2.44 -28.74
C ALA A 367 -5.96 -3.81 -28.73
N PHE A 368 -5.56 -4.32 -27.56
CA PHE A 368 -4.80 -5.56 -27.44
C PHE A 368 -5.54 -6.63 -26.65
N ASP A 369 -5.45 -7.86 -27.13
CA ASP A 369 -5.90 -9.06 -26.44
C ASP A 369 -4.70 -9.95 -26.08
N VAL A 370 -4.75 -10.56 -24.90
CA VAL A 370 -3.67 -11.40 -24.36
C VAL A 370 -4.21 -12.78 -24.04
N GLU A 371 -3.70 -13.78 -24.77
CA GLU A 371 -3.99 -15.20 -24.54
C GLU A 371 -2.73 -15.91 -24.05
N TYR A 372 -2.78 -16.55 -22.89
CA TYR A 372 -1.66 -17.36 -22.38
C TYR A 372 -2.00 -18.85 -22.43
N GLU A 373 -1.21 -19.60 -23.19
CA GLU A 373 -1.31 -21.06 -23.25
C GLU A 373 -0.18 -21.68 -22.41
N MET A 374 -0.51 -22.06 -21.17
CA MET A 374 0.48 -22.59 -20.23
C MET A 374 1.13 -23.90 -20.72
N ASN A 375 0.38 -24.84 -21.29
CA ASN A 375 0.94 -26.13 -21.74
C ASN A 375 2.00 -25.99 -22.84
N ALA A 376 1.95 -24.88 -23.58
CA ALA A 376 2.94 -24.54 -24.59
C ALA A 376 3.98 -23.53 -24.08
N GLU A 377 3.80 -23.00 -22.87
CA GLU A 377 4.56 -21.88 -22.29
C GLU A 377 4.62 -20.69 -23.26
N THR A 378 3.48 -20.42 -23.93
CA THR A 378 3.39 -19.36 -24.93
C THR A 378 2.38 -18.31 -24.54
N LEU A 379 2.80 -17.05 -24.60
CA LEU A 379 1.90 -15.91 -24.56
C LEU A 379 1.67 -15.39 -25.97
N LYS A 380 0.41 -15.31 -26.39
CA LYS A 380 -0.01 -14.70 -27.65
C LYS A 380 -0.63 -13.33 -27.35
N LEU A 381 -0.06 -12.31 -27.98
CA LEU A 381 -0.58 -10.95 -27.96
C LEU A 381 -1.18 -10.66 -29.35
N SER A 382 -2.42 -10.19 -29.40
CA SER A 382 -3.14 -9.89 -30.63
C SER A 382 -3.58 -8.43 -30.67
N TYR A 383 -3.41 -7.78 -31.82
CA TYR A 383 -3.93 -6.43 -32.06
C TYR A 383 -5.35 -6.52 -32.66
N GLU A 384 -6.36 -6.11 -31.90
CA GLU A 384 -7.78 -6.30 -32.23
C GLU A 384 -8.52 -5.02 -32.65
N ALA A 385 -7.84 -3.87 -32.72
CA ALA A 385 -8.49 -2.65 -33.17
C ALA A 385 -8.89 -2.69 -34.66
N GLU A 386 -9.90 -1.88 -35.03
CA GLU A 386 -10.47 -1.88 -36.38
C GLU A 386 -9.63 -1.18 -37.46
N ARG A 387 -8.59 -0.43 -37.07
CA ARG A 387 -7.73 0.35 -37.98
C ARG A 387 -6.26 0.05 -37.67
N PRO A 388 -5.35 0.28 -38.63
CA PRO A 388 -3.92 0.12 -38.36
C PRO A 388 -3.38 1.20 -37.41
N ALA A 389 -2.30 0.86 -36.70
CA ALA A 389 -1.57 1.76 -35.80
C ALA A 389 -0.07 1.68 -36.02
N ASP A 390 0.63 2.76 -35.71
CA ASP A 390 2.08 2.75 -35.64
C ASP A 390 2.52 2.13 -34.31
N ALA A 391 3.40 1.13 -34.35
CA ALA A 391 3.93 0.47 -33.16
C ALA A 391 5.41 0.75 -32.96
N SER A 392 6.02 1.65 -33.75
CA SER A 392 7.46 1.91 -33.74
C SER A 392 7.94 2.49 -32.41
N SER A 393 7.03 3.05 -31.60
CA SER A 393 7.29 3.54 -30.25
C SER A 393 7.11 2.47 -29.17
N LEU A 394 6.78 1.23 -29.55
CA LEU A 394 6.60 0.12 -28.62
C LEU A 394 7.78 -0.85 -28.66
N GLN A 395 7.99 -1.54 -27.56
CA GLN A 395 8.83 -2.72 -27.48
C GLN A 395 8.15 -3.78 -26.62
N LEU A 396 8.36 -5.05 -26.94
CA LEU A 396 7.83 -6.16 -26.16
C LEU A 396 8.97 -6.82 -25.38
N VAL A 397 8.87 -6.80 -24.06
CA VAL A 397 9.90 -7.23 -23.12
C VAL A 397 9.44 -8.47 -22.37
N HIS A 398 10.21 -9.55 -22.46
CA HIS A 398 10.07 -10.75 -21.63
C HIS A 398 11.10 -10.73 -20.51
N ARG A 399 10.62 -10.88 -19.28
CA ARG A 399 11.45 -10.96 -18.07
C ARG A 399 11.19 -12.29 -17.38
N GLY A 400 12.21 -13.12 -17.30
CA GLY A 400 12.18 -14.44 -16.67
C GLY A 400 13.50 -14.80 -15.98
N GLU A 401 13.69 -16.08 -15.64
CA GLU A 401 14.93 -16.56 -14.98
C GLU A 401 16.20 -16.32 -15.83
N GLY A 402 16.07 -16.28 -17.15
CA GLY A 402 17.15 -15.99 -18.08
C GLY A 402 17.55 -14.51 -18.20
N GLY A 403 16.91 -13.62 -17.43
CA GLY A 403 17.12 -12.18 -17.50
C GLY A 403 16.00 -11.44 -18.23
N VAL A 404 16.32 -10.24 -18.73
CA VAL A 404 15.41 -9.38 -19.49
C VAL A 404 15.78 -9.48 -20.97
N GLN A 405 14.80 -9.75 -21.83
CA GLN A 405 15.00 -9.90 -23.27
C GLN A 405 13.90 -9.13 -24.02
N THR A 406 14.28 -8.37 -25.03
CA THR A 406 13.33 -7.83 -26.02
C THR A 406 12.97 -8.96 -27.00
N VAL A 407 11.69 -9.15 -27.26
CA VAL A 407 11.15 -10.25 -28.06
C VAL A 407 10.14 -9.71 -29.06
N GLY A 408 9.92 -10.44 -30.16
CA GLY A 408 8.83 -10.09 -31.07
C GLY A 408 9.00 -8.74 -31.78
N GLU A 409 10.24 -8.31 -32.04
CA GLU A 409 10.58 -7.05 -32.74
C GLU A 409 9.79 -6.88 -34.05
N GLU A 410 9.51 -7.98 -34.77
CA GLU A 410 8.68 -7.97 -35.98
C GLU A 410 7.25 -7.43 -35.78
N PHE A 411 6.76 -7.45 -34.54
CA PHE A 411 5.44 -6.94 -34.14
C PHE A 411 5.48 -5.45 -33.78
N THR A 412 6.64 -4.92 -33.37
CA THR A 412 6.79 -3.54 -32.90
C THR A 412 7.58 -2.64 -33.88
N ASP A 413 8.32 -3.18 -34.84
CA ASP A 413 9.15 -2.42 -35.80
C ASP A 413 8.37 -1.69 -36.93
N GLY A 414 7.04 -1.55 -36.82
CA GLY A 414 6.27 -0.93 -37.90
C GLY A 414 4.78 -0.76 -37.63
N THR A 415 3.97 -0.90 -38.68
CA THR A 415 2.52 -0.72 -38.59
C THR A 415 1.83 -2.03 -38.21
N LEU A 416 1.05 -2.02 -37.13
CA LEU A 416 0.14 -3.09 -36.74
C LEU A 416 -1.16 -3.00 -37.54
N GLU A 417 -1.49 -4.05 -38.28
CA GLU A 417 -2.77 -4.21 -38.97
C GLU A 417 -3.78 -4.97 -38.08
N PRO A 418 -5.10 -4.73 -38.23
CA PRO A 418 -6.13 -5.46 -37.50
C PRO A 418 -5.99 -6.99 -37.61
N GLY A 419 -5.82 -7.65 -36.47
CA GLY A 419 -5.63 -9.09 -36.35
C GLY A 419 -4.17 -9.57 -36.41
N ASP A 420 -3.19 -8.67 -36.44
CA ASP A 420 -1.78 -9.04 -36.28
C ASP A 420 -1.53 -9.63 -34.89
N THR A 421 -0.65 -10.62 -34.83
CA THR A 421 -0.39 -11.37 -33.59
C THR A 421 1.09 -11.68 -33.43
N VAL A 422 1.59 -11.63 -32.20
CA VAL A 422 2.91 -12.11 -31.83
C VAL A 422 2.80 -13.19 -30.77
N THR A 423 3.71 -14.17 -30.81
CA THR A 423 3.78 -15.25 -29.82
C THR A 423 5.14 -15.21 -29.15
N VAL A 424 5.15 -14.96 -27.85
CA VAL A 424 6.32 -15.08 -26.99
C VAL A 424 6.36 -16.51 -26.45
N THR A 425 7.45 -17.21 -26.67
CA THR A 425 7.66 -18.58 -26.17
C THR A 425 8.44 -18.56 -24.85
N ASP A 426 8.50 -19.70 -24.19
CA ASP A 426 9.28 -19.90 -22.96
C ASP A 426 8.82 -18.98 -21.81
N VAL A 427 7.53 -18.64 -21.77
CA VAL A 427 6.91 -17.81 -20.72
C VAL A 427 6.47 -18.73 -19.57
N SER A 428 7.38 -18.92 -18.63
CA SER A 428 7.21 -19.79 -17.47
C SER A 428 6.41 -19.12 -16.35
N ILE A 429 5.86 -19.90 -15.42
CA ILE A 429 5.20 -19.34 -14.23
C ILE A 429 6.18 -18.48 -13.42
N GLY A 430 5.79 -17.23 -13.15
CA GLY A 430 6.64 -16.24 -12.49
C GLY A 430 7.14 -15.16 -13.44
N ASP A 431 7.26 -15.48 -14.73
CA ASP A 431 7.70 -14.56 -15.78
C ASP A 431 6.68 -13.45 -16.03
N SER A 432 7.16 -12.35 -16.58
CA SER A 432 6.31 -11.26 -17.05
C SER A 432 6.64 -10.88 -18.48
N VAL A 433 5.60 -10.63 -19.27
CA VAL A 433 5.69 -10.06 -20.60
C VAL A 433 5.06 -8.67 -20.58
N GLN A 434 5.80 -7.66 -21.02
CA GLN A 434 5.42 -6.25 -20.96
C GLN A 434 5.52 -5.64 -22.35
N LEU A 435 4.42 -5.07 -22.86
CA LEU A 435 4.46 -4.19 -24.03
C LEU A 435 4.66 -2.79 -23.50
N GLU A 436 5.81 -2.19 -23.73
CA GLU A 436 6.23 -0.90 -23.16
C GLU A 436 6.46 0.14 -24.24
N PHE A 437 6.28 1.41 -23.91
CA PHE A 437 6.72 2.49 -24.81
C PHE A 437 8.23 2.68 -24.69
N ASP A 438 8.94 2.48 -25.80
CA ASP A 438 10.37 2.78 -25.97
C ASP A 438 10.54 4.21 -26.50
N VAL A 439 10.26 5.17 -25.64
CA VAL A 439 10.34 6.60 -25.95
C VAL A 439 11.21 7.32 -24.93
N GLU A 440 11.73 8.49 -25.30
CA GLU A 440 12.57 9.29 -24.40
C GLU A 440 11.83 9.71 -23.11
N LYS A 441 12.59 9.97 -22.05
CA LYS A 441 12.04 10.58 -20.82
C LYS A 441 11.48 11.98 -21.16
N PRO A 442 10.39 12.41 -20.50
CA PRO A 442 9.77 11.89 -19.27
C PRO A 442 8.72 10.78 -19.47
N MET A 443 8.59 10.25 -20.70
CA MET A 443 7.52 9.35 -21.11
C MET A 443 7.89 7.85 -21.13
N GLY A 444 9.17 7.52 -21.26
CA GLY A 444 9.66 6.14 -21.34
C GLY A 444 9.44 5.25 -20.12
N GLY A 445 9.45 3.93 -20.35
CA GLY A 445 9.52 2.89 -19.31
C GLY A 445 8.18 2.52 -18.65
N ARG A 446 7.05 2.86 -19.28
CA ARG A 446 5.72 2.43 -18.83
C ARG A 446 5.14 1.37 -19.76
N SER A 447 4.57 0.33 -19.14
CA SER A 447 3.92 -0.78 -19.84
C SER A 447 2.50 -0.41 -20.26
N LEU A 448 2.24 -0.40 -21.57
CA LEU A 448 0.90 -0.38 -22.15
C LEU A 448 0.13 -1.67 -21.80
N ILE A 449 0.81 -2.82 -21.91
CA ILE A 449 0.31 -4.13 -21.49
C ILE A 449 1.32 -4.74 -20.51
N HIS A 450 0.82 -5.31 -19.42
CA HIS A 450 1.62 -6.10 -18.50
C HIS A 450 0.89 -7.40 -18.19
N TYR A 451 1.46 -8.50 -18.64
CA TYR A 451 1.04 -9.84 -18.28
C TYR A 451 2.10 -10.49 -17.38
N ARG A 452 1.65 -11.15 -16.31
CA ARG A 452 2.51 -11.98 -15.48
C ARG A 452 1.93 -13.38 -15.43
N ALA A 453 2.69 -14.37 -15.89
CA ALA A 453 2.31 -15.76 -15.80
C ALA A 453 2.25 -16.15 -14.32
N ARG A 454 1.04 -16.53 -13.87
CA ARG A 454 0.76 -16.86 -12.47
C ARG A 454 0.08 -18.21 -12.42
N PRO A 455 0.32 -18.99 -11.35
CA PRO A 455 -0.46 -20.19 -11.14
C PRO A 455 -1.93 -19.83 -10.88
N PRO A 456 -2.86 -20.77 -11.12
CA PRO A 456 -4.25 -20.64 -10.69
C PRO A 456 -4.32 -20.32 -9.20
N ARG A 457 -5.31 -19.52 -8.81
CA ARG A 457 -5.49 -19.13 -7.42
C ARG A 457 -6.36 -20.14 -6.71
N VAL A 458 -5.86 -20.65 -5.58
CA VAL A 458 -6.61 -21.49 -4.66
C VAL A 458 -6.45 -20.90 -3.27
N TRP A 459 -7.56 -20.82 -2.55
CA TRP A 459 -7.59 -20.33 -1.19
C TRP A 459 -7.84 -21.47 -0.23
N ILE A 460 -7.06 -21.53 0.84
CA ILE A 460 -7.27 -22.48 1.94
C ILE A 460 -7.65 -21.66 3.17
N HIS A 461 -8.84 -21.93 3.71
CA HIS A 461 -9.37 -21.24 4.89
C HIS A 461 -9.75 -22.25 5.97
N SER A 462 -9.62 -21.85 7.23
CA SER A 462 -10.12 -22.62 8.37
C SER A 462 -11.27 -21.85 9.03
N HIS A 463 -12.49 -22.33 8.82
CA HIS A 463 -13.72 -21.79 9.36
C HIS A 463 -14.09 -22.46 10.69
N ALA A 464 -14.77 -21.71 11.56
CA ALA A 464 -15.20 -22.21 12.88
C ALA A 464 -16.29 -23.29 12.79
N GLU A 465 -17.15 -23.21 11.78
CA GLU A 465 -18.34 -24.07 11.62
C GLU A 465 -18.07 -25.25 10.67
N ASP A 466 -17.33 -25.01 9.58
CA ASP A 466 -17.13 -25.98 8.50
C ASP A 466 -15.74 -26.64 8.48
N GLY A 467 -14.83 -26.23 9.38
CA GLY A 467 -13.45 -26.72 9.41
C GLY A 467 -12.59 -26.11 8.30
N THR A 468 -11.64 -26.87 7.75
CA THR A 468 -10.77 -26.40 6.68
C THR A 468 -11.44 -26.59 5.31
N THR A 469 -11.53 -25.51 4.54
CA THR A 469 -12.07 -25.49 3.17
C THR A 469 -11.01 -25.06 2.17
N VAL A 470 -11.12 -25.59 0.96
CA VAL A 470 -10.25 -25.26 -0.17
C VAL A 470 -11.15 -24.76 -1.30
N ARG A 471 -10.94 -23.52 -1.76
CA ARG A 471 -11.76 -22.88 -2.80
C ARG A 471 -10.92 -22.53 -4.01
N TYR A 472 -11.39 -22.93 -5.19
CA TYR A 472 -10.82 -22.52 -6.47
C TYR A 472 -11.30 -21.11 -6.82
N ASP A 473 -10.35 -20.23 -7.15
CA ASP A 473 -10.58 -18.80 -7.43
C ASP A 473 -9.84 -18.40 -8.72
N GLY A 474 -9.70 -19.36 -9.65
CA GLY A 474 -9.13 -19.12 -10.97
C GLY A 474 -10.18 -18.57 -11.94
N GLU A 475 -9.74 -17.65 -12.79
CA GLU A 475 -10.58 -17.01 -13.82
C GLU A 475 -10.95 -18.01 -14.94
N GLU A 476 -10.08 -18.98 -15.23
CA GLU A 476 -10.29 -20.00 -16.24
C GLU A 476 -10.85 -21.30 -15.64
N SER A 477 -11.73 -21.98 -16.38
CA SER A 477 -12.21 -23.30 -15.99
C SER A 477 -11.17 -24.38 -16.28
N ARG A 478 -10.86 -25.24 -15.30
CA ARG A 478 -9.81 -26.27 -15.42
C ARG A 478 -10.27 -27.65 -14.95
N PRO A 479 -9.69 -28.76 -15.45
CA PRO A 479 -10.05 -30.10 -14.98
C PRO A 479 -9.80 -30.23 -13.47
N ALA A 480 -10.77 -30.77 -12.74
CA ALA A 480 -10.65 -30.88 -11.28
C ALA A 480 -9.54 -31.85 -10.85
N ASP A 481 -9.23 -32.86 -11.69
CA ASP A 481 -8.13 -33.81 -11.46
C ASP A 481 -6.73 -33.22 -11.67
N ALA A 482 -6.63 -31.99 -12.21
CA ALA A 482 -5.37 -31.27 -12.28
C ALA A 482 -4.91 -30.73 -10.92
N PHE A 483 -5.78 -30.74 -9.89
CA PHE A 483 -5.47 -30.23 -8.57
C PHE A 483 -5.54 -31.35 -7.54
N VAL A 484 -4.43 -31.57 -6.84
CA VAL A 484 -4.32 -32.57 -5.78
C VAL A 484 -4.07 -31.88 -4.46
N THR A 485 -5.02 -32.05 -3.55
CA THR A 485 -4.93 -31.54 -2.19
C THR A 485 -4.20 -32.56 -1.31
N LEU A 486 -3.17 -32.09 -0.63
CA LEU A 486 -2.34 -32.84 0.30
C LEU A 486 -2.58 -32.37 1.74
N VAL A 487 -2.61 -33.30 2.68
CA VAL A 487 -2.56 -33.04 4.12
C VAL A 487 -1.29 -33.69 4.65
N ASP A 488 -0.39 -32.89 5.21
CA ASP A 488 0.93 -33.32 5.70
C ASP A 488 1.77 -34.08 4.63
N GLY A 489 1.60 -33.68 3.36
CA GLY A 489 2.27 -34.29 2.21
C GLY A 489 1.65 -35.60 1.71
N GLU A 490 0.56 -36.07 2.33
CA GLU A 490 -0.21 -37.23 1.88
C GLU A 490 -1.50 -36.77 1.18
N THR A 491 -1.94 -37.49 0.13
CA THR A 491 -3.20 -37.15 -0.56
C THR A 491 -4.38 -37.16 0.41
N ALA A 492 -5.14 -36.07 0.45
CA ALA A 492 -6.32 -35.94 1.30
C ALA A 492 -7.43 -36.93 0.89
N ASP A 493 -8.27 -37.31 1.85
CA ASP A 493 -9.39 -38.24 1.62
C ASP A 493 -10.46 -37.70 0.66
N THR A 494 -10.58 -36.36 0.58
CA THR A 494 -11.47 -35.64 -0.35
C THR A 494 -10.62 -34.83 -1.31
N GLN A 495 -10.95 -34.89 -2.60
CA GLN A 495 -10.34 -34.13 -3.68
C GLN A 495 -11.40 -33.37 -4.47
N PHE A 496 -11.02 -32.28 -5.14
CA PHE A 496 -11.91 -31.57 -6.07
C PHE A 496 -12.50 -32.52 -7.12
N ALA A 497 -11.70 -33.47 -7.61
CA ALA A 497 -12.09 -34.48 -8.59
C ALA A 497 -13.14 -35.50 -8.10
N ASP A 498 -13.40 -35.58 -6.79
CA ASP A 498 -14.46 -36.46 -6.27
C ASP A 498 -15.86 -35.84 -6.46
N GLU A 499 -15.95 -34.50 -6.48
CA GLU A 499 -17.21 -33.75 -6.55
C GLU A 499 -17.41 -33.08 -7.91
N HIS A 500 -16.32 -32.65 -8.56
CA HIS A 500 -16.33 -31.86 -9.79
C HIS A 500 -15.53 -32.57 -10.90
N ASP A 501 -16.01 -32.50 -12.13
CA ASP A 501 -15.21 -32.88 -13.32
C ASP A 501 -14.34 -31.69 -13.81
N THR A 502 -14.76 -30.46 -13.51
CA THR A 502 -14.12 -29.21 -13.95
C THR A 502 -14.40 -28.14 -12.92
N LEU A 503 -13.37 -27.40 -12.52
CA LEU A 503 -13.44 -26.28 -11.59
C LEU A 503 -13.67 -24.97 -12.34
N SER A 504 -14.80 -24.32 -12.08
CA SER A 504 -15.05 -22.91 -12.38
C SER A 504 -14.97 -22.07 -11.11
N GLY A 505 -14.74 -20.76 -11.22
CA GLY A 505 -14.51 -19.89 -10.07
C GLY A 505 -15.57 -20.05 -8.97
N ASP A 506 -15.13 -19.96 -7.71
CA ASP A 506 -15.91 -20.12 -6.47
C ASP A 506 -16.27 -21.56 -6.07
N GLU A 507 -15.82 -22.58 -6.80
CA GLU A 507 -16.03 -23.97 -6.39
C GLU A 507 -15.19 -24.33 -5.16
N GLU A 508 -15.85 -24.89 -4.14
CA GLU A 508 -15.28 -25.17 -2.83
C GLU A 508 -15.36 -26.68 -2.50
N MET A 509 -14.30 -27.18 -1.87
CA MET A 509 -14.22 -28.49 -1.27
C MET A 509 -13.99 -28.37 0.24
N VAL A 510 -14.73 -29.16 1.02
CA VAL A 510 -14.63 -29.19 2.48
C VAL A 510 -13.78 -30.37 2.94
N LEU A 511 -12.64 -30.09 3.59
CA LEU A 511 -11.78 -31.12 4.22
C LEU A 511 -12.23 -31.47 5.64
N GLY A 512 -13.07 -30.62 6.25
CA GLY A 512 -13.57 -30.78 7.61
C GLY A 512 -12.53 -30.40 8.68
N GLU A 513 -12.71 -30.90 9.90
CA GLU A 513 -11.81 -30.57 11.02
C GLU A 513 -10.50 -31.35 10.95
N LEU A 514 -9.43 -30.65 10.55
CA LEU A 514 -8.07 -31.20 10.53
C LEU A 514 -7.36 -31.01 11.89
N PRO A 515 -6.35 -31.84 12.20
CA PRO A 515 -5.48 -31.62 13.35
C PRO A 515 -4.79 -30.25 13.26
N LEU A 516 -4.59 -29.58 14.40
CA LEU A 516 -3.80 -28.35 14.42
C LEU A 516 -2.37 -28.67 13.98
N ARG A 517 -1.72 -27.71 13.31
CA ARG A 517 -0.36 -27.80 12.77
C ARG A 517 -0.21 -28.80 11.61
N SER A 518 -1.29 -29.42 11.16
CA SER A 518 -1.25 -30.12 9.87
C SER A 518 -1.07 -29.10 8.76
N THR A 519 -0.28 -29.41 7.74
CA THR A 519 -0.10 -28.56 6.57
C THR A 519 -1.03 -29.03 5.47
N VAL A 520 -1.93 -28.16 5.01
CA VAL A 520 -2.72 -28.39 3.81
C VAL A 520 -2.02 -27.71 2.65
N ALA A 521 -1.73 -28.46 1.59
CA ALA A 521 -1.18 -27.94 0.36
C ALA A 521 -2.08 -28.34 -0.82
N VAL A 522 -2.12 -27.51 -1.85
CA VAL A 522 -2.76 -27.84 -3.12
C VAL A 522 -1.68 -27.81 -4.18
N GLU A 523 -1.41 -28.99 -4.74
CA GLU A 523 -0.51 -29.17 -5.87
C GLU A 523 -1.32 -29.08 -7.16
N TRP A 524 -0.80 -28.31 -8.09
CA TRP A 524 -1.27 -28.26 -9.45
C TRP A 524 -0.38 -29.13 -10.33
N GLN A 525 -0.99 -30.12 -11.00
CA GLN A 525 -0.31 -31.19 -11.74
C GLN A 525 -0.34 -31.02 -13.26
N GLU A 526 -0.94 -29.93 -13.76
CA GLU A 526 -0.93 -29.65 -15.19
C GLU A 526 0.47 -29.32 -15.74
N PRO A 527 1.34 -28.58 -15.02
CA PRO A 527 2.74 -28.40 -15.42
C PRO A 527 3.53 -29.72 -15.36
N ASP A 528 4.61 -29.83 -16.17
CA ASP A 528 5.48 -31.01 -16.21
C ASP A 528 6.11 -31.35 -14.84
N GLU A 529 6.37 -30.34 -14.02
CA GLU A 529 6.73 -30.47 -12.61
C GLU A 529 5.59 -29.94 -11.74
N PRO A 530 4.98 -30.75 -10.86
CA PRO A 530 3.88 -30.29 -10.01
C PRO A 530 4.28 -29.09 -9.14
N VAL A 531 3.41 -28.08 -9.10
CA VAL A 531 3.66 -26.83 -8.37
C VAL A 531 2.70 -26.73 -7.20
N VAL A 532 3.21 -26.46 -5.99
CA VAL A 532 2.36 -26.10 -4.84
C VAL A 532 1.84 -24.68 -5.04
N ILE A 533 0.54 -24.53 -5.29
CA ILE A 533 -0.09 -23.24 -5.59
C ILE A 533 -0.77 -22.61 -4.38
N ALA A 534 -1.01 -23.39 -3.34
CA ALA A 534 -1.49 -22.93 -2.05
C ALA A 534 -0.94 -23.83 -0.94
N GLU A 535 -0.51 -23.24 0.17
CA GLU A 535 -0.07 -23.96 1.36
C GLU A 535 -0.55 -23.21 2.61
N HIS A 536 -1.10 -23.96 3.57
CA HIS A 536 -1.66 -23.41 4.80
C HIS A 536 -1.51 -24.39 5.97
N GLU A 537 -0.85 -23.94 7.04
CA GLU A 537 -0.89 -24.64 8.32
C GLU A 537 -2.29 -24.49 8.95
N VAL A 538 -2.88 -25.60 9.38
CA VAL A 538 -4.15 -25.63 10.09
C VAL A 538 -3.98 -25.00 11.46
N VAL A 539 -4.55 -23.81 11.60
CA VAL A 539 -4.48 -23.00 12.82
C VAL A 539 -5.82 -23.00 13.54
N PRO A 540 -5.86 -22.63 14.84
CA PRO A 540 -7.12 -22.54 15.55
C PRO A 540 -8.08 -21.54 14.91
N ASN A 541 -9.32 -21.97 14.71
CA ASN A 541 -10.47 -21.14 14.35
C ASN A 541 -11.21 -20.59 15.60
N THR A 542 -10.61 -20.77 16.78
CA THR A 542 -11.16 -20.37 18.08
C THR A 542 -11.22 -18.84 18.20
N ARG A 543 -12.31 -18.34 18.76
CA ARG A 543 -12.53 -16.92 19.06
C ARG A 543 -12.83 -16.75 20.54
N ALA A 544 -12.21 -15.73 21.15
CA ALA A 544 -12.47 -15.35 22.53
C ALA A 544 -12.95 -13.90 22.62
N SER A 545 -13.93 -13.63 23.49
CA SER A 545 -14.25 -12.27 23.94
C SER A 545 -13.53 -11.98 25.26
N ILE A 546 -13.05 -10.75 25.40
CA ILE A 546 -12.41 -10.26 26.61
C ILE A 546 -13.17 -9.02 27.07
N GLU A 547 -13.75 -9.09 28.26
CA GLU A 547 -14.48 -7.98 28.90
C GLU A 547 -13.71 -7.53 30.14
N TYR A 548 -13.67 -6.23 30.42
CA TYR A 548 -12.98 -5.67 31.58
C TYR A 548 -13.99 -5.23 32.64
N ASP A 549 -13.82 -5.70 33.87
CA ASP A 549 -14.57 -5.28 35.05
C ASP A 549 -13.78 -4.16 35.77
N PRO A 550 -14.24 -2.89 35.71
CA PRO A 550 -13.54 -1.77 36.31
C PRO A 550 -13.57 -1.77 37.84
N ASP A 551 -14.64 -2.31 38.47
CA ASP A 551 -14.76 -2.40 39.92
C ASP A 551 -13.72 -3.38 40.49
N ALA A 552 -13.55 -4.52 39.81
CA ALA A 552 -12.63 -5.57 40.22
C ALA A 552 -11.18 -5.35 39.74
N GLY A 553 -10.98 -4.62 38.64
CA GLY A 553 -9.68 -4.53 37.96
C GLY A 553 -9.25 -5.85 37.32
N GLU A 554 -10.23 -6.64 36.87
CA GLU A 554 -10.00 -7.95 36.25
C GLU A 554 -10.63 -8.00 34.87
N ILE A 555 -10.02 -8.75 33.95
CA ILE A 555 -10.68 -9.15 32.72
C ILE A 555 -11.38 -10.50 32.92
N THR A 556 -12.48 -10.71 32.20
CA THR A 556 -13.08 -12.02 31.96
C THR A 556 -12.84 -12.40 30.51
N VAL A 557 -12.13 -13.51 30.29
CA VAL A 557 -11.91 -14.09 28.97
C VAL A 557 -12.89 -15.24 28.79
N GLN A 558 -13.74 -15.17 27.77
CA GLN A 558 -14.78 -16.16 27.49
C GLN A 558 -14.62 -16.72 26.08
N HIS A 559 -14.78 -18.03 25.93
CA HIS A 559 -14.83 -18.68 24.63
C HIS A 559 -16.12 -18.30 23.88
N ARG A 560 -16.00 -17.76 22.67
CA ARG A 560 -17.13 -17.34 21.82
C ARG A 560 -17.49 -18.35 20.74
N GLY A 561 -16.53 -19.12 20.25
CA GLY A 561 -16.77 -20.09 19.17
C GLY A 561 -15.48 -20.70 18.62
N GLY A 562 -15.62 -21.74 17.80
CA GLY A 562 -14.52 -22.54 17.26
C GLY A 562 -14.15 -23.73 18.15
N ARG A 563 -13.04 -24.40 17.82
CA ARG A 563 -12.58 -25.62 18.50
C ARG A 563 -12.07 -25.34 19.92
N ALA A 564 -12.18 -26.34 20.79
CA ALA A 564 -11.52 -26.32 22.09
C ALA A 564 -10.00 -26.44 21.95
N LEU A 565 -9.26 -25.69 22.76
CA LEU A 565 -7.79 -25.64 22.74
C LEU A 565 -7.21 -26.02 24.10
N PRO A 566 -6.09 -26.76 24.16
CA PRO A 566 -5.38 -26.98 25.41
C PRO A 566 -4.97 -25.63 26.02
N ALA A 567 -5.31 -25.39 27.28
CA ALA A 567 -5.00 -24.13 27.93
C ALA A 567 -3.49 -23.89 28.06
N SER A 568 -2.68 -24.97 28.02
CA SER A 568 -1.21 -24.92 27.98
C SER A 568 -0.62 -24.39 26.68
N GLU A 569 -1.41 -24.35 25.60
CA GLU A 569 -1.02 -23.79 24.30
C GLU A 569 -1.60 -22.39 24.09
N LEU A 570 -2.19 -21.80 25.13
CA LEU A 570 -2.70 -20.45 25.12
C LEU A 570 -1.85 -19.58 26.05
N ALA A 571 -1.52 -18.38 25.58
CA ALA A 571 -0.88 -17.36 26.39
C ALA A 571 -1.75 -16.12 26.45
N LEU A 572 -2.02 -15.65 27.67
CA LEU A 572 -2.61 -14.34 27.91
C LEU A 572 -1.47 -13.33 28.06
N GLN A 573 -1.40 -12.36 27.16
CA GLN A 573 -0.37 -11.32 27.11
C GLN A 573 -0.96 -9.96 27.49
N VAL A 574 -0.20 -9.19 28.27
CA VAL A 574 -0.48 -7.80 28.65
C VAL A 574 0.70 -6.94 28.19
N GLY A 575 0.58 -6.30 27.02
CA GLY A 575 1.72 -5.69 26.33
C GLY A 575 2.84 -6.70 26.01
N ARG A 576 4.10 -6.36 26.35
CA ARG A 576 5.28 -7.25 26.17
C ARG A 576 5.36 -8.41 27.17
N THR A 577 4.52 -8.43 28.21
CA THR A 577 4.69 -9.38 29.33
C THR A 577 3.54 -10.37 29.37
N PRO A 578 3.79 -11.66 29.60
CA PRO A 578 2.74 -12.60 29.97
C PRO A 578 1.99 -12.10 31.20
N ALA A 579 0.67 -12.26 31.22
CA ALA A 579 -0.14 -11.99 32.41
C ALA A 579 0.30 -12.88 33.59
N ASP A 580 0.14 -12.40 34.82
CA ASP A 580 0.43 -13.18 36.04
C ASP A 580 -0.44 -14.44 36.16
N VAL A 581 -1.64 -14.40 35.58
CA VAL A 581 -2.58 -15.53 35.52
C VAL A 581 -2.68 -15.96 34.07
N GLN A 582 -2.21 -17.16 33.78
CA GLN A 582 -2.32 -17.78 32.47
C GLN A 582 -3.55 -18.69 32.37
N PRO A 583 -4.06 -18.96 31.15
CA PRO A 583 -5.19 -19.87 30.96
C PRO A 583 -4.95 -21.23 31.63
N ALA A 584 -3.73 -21.77 31.48
CA ALA A 584 -3.31 -23.05 32.05
C ALA A 584 -3.32 -23.12 33.60
N ASP A 585 -3.36 -21.97 34.30
CA ASP A 585 -3.48 -21.94 35.75
C ASP A 585 -4.91 -22.18 36.24
N LYS A 586 -5.89 -21.95 35.35
CA LYS A 586 -7.34 -21.97 35.66
C LYS A 586 -8.06 -23.12 34.99
N LEU A 587 -7.62 -23.47 33.79
CA LEU A 587 -8.26 -24.43 32.90
C LEU A 587 -7.24 -25.45 32.41
N ASP A 588 -7.69 -26.68 32.17
CA ASP A 588 -6.91 -27.67 31.42
C ASP A 588 -7.12 -27.50 29.91
N GLU A 589 -8.33 -27.14 29.51
CA GLU A 589 -8.79 -26.90 28.13
C GLU A 589 -9.67 -25.65 28.12
N PHE A 590 -9.62 -24.87 27.04
CA PHE A 590 -10.46 -23.70 26.80
C PHE A 590 -11.43 -24.02 25.66
N GLY A 591 -12.64 -24.42 26.02
CA GLY A 591 -13.71 -24.82 25.11
C GLY A 591 -15.00 -24.00 25.28
N PRO A 592 -16.08 -24.41 24.60
CA PRO A 592 -17.38 -23.76 24.70
C PRO A 592 -17.85 -23.64 26.15
N ASP A 593 -18.40 -22.47 26.51
CA ASP A 593 -18.83 -22.10 27.87
C ASP A 593 -17.71 -21.91 28.92
N ASP A 594 -16.44 -22.17 28.57
CA ASP A 594 -15.33 -21.89 29.48
C ASP A 594 -15.03 -20.40 29.55
N SER A 595 -14.69 -19.98 30.77
CA SER A 595 -14.23 -18.62 31.06
C SER A 595 -13.23 -18.64 32.20
N PHE A 596 -12.34 -17.66 32.20
CA PHE A 596 -11.43 -17.42 33.31
C PHE A 596 -11.21 -15.93 33.51
N THR A 597 -10.86 -15.55 34.74
CA THR A 597 -10.54 -14.16 35.07
C THR A 597 -9.06 -13.98 35.36
N ALA A 598 -8.53 -12.81 34.98
CA ALA A 598 -7.16 -12.42 35.24
C ALA A 598 -7.10 -10.95 35.67
N PRO A 599 -6.31 -10.60 36.70
CA PRO A 599 -6.12 -9.21 37.09
C PRO A 599 -5.29 -8.49 36.01
N VAL A 600 -5.80 -7.37 35.51
CA VAL A 600 -5.10 -6.54 34.52
C VAL A 600 -5.36 -5.07 34.83
N PRO A 601 -4.32 -4.21 34.88
CA PRO A 601 -4.53 -2.77 35.02
C PRO A 601 -5.39 -2.17 33.88
N PRO A 602 -6.08 -1.04 34.14
CA PRO A 602 -6.78 -0.29 33.10
C PRO A 602 -5.82 0.28 32.05
N LEU A 603 -6.35 0.60 30.85
CA LEU A 603 -5.63 1.23 29.74
C LEU A 603 -4.43 0.41 29.22
N LEU A 604 -4.56 -0.92 29.23
CA LEU A 604 -3.56 -1.85 28.70
C LEU A 604 -4.16 -2.74 27.61
N ARG A 605 -3.35 -2.99 26.58
CA ARG A 605 -3.73 -3.93 25.52
C ARG A 605 -3.50 -5.36 26.01
N VAL A 606 -4.57 -6.15 25.98
CA VAL A 606 -4.60 -7.55 26.35
C VAL A 606 -4.89 -8.38 25.11
N ARG A 607 -4.13 -9.48 24.95
CA ARG A 607 -4.33 -10.43 23.84
C ARG A 607 -4.26 -11.85 24.37
N LEU A 608 -5.19 -12.68 23.92
CA LEU A 608 -5.11 -14.12 24.01
C LEU A 608 -4.55 -14.64 22.69
N VAL A 609 -3.43 -15.35 22.76
CA VAL A 609 -2.78 -15.95 21.59
C VAL A 609 -2.62 -17.46 21.78
N TRP A 610 -2.68 -18.20 20.69
CA TRP A 610 -2.26 -19.60 20.65
C TRP A 610 -0.79 -19.68 20.28
N THR A 611 -0.03 -20.40 21.09
CA THR A 611 1.44 -20.55 21.00
C THR A 611 1.87 -21.96 20.59
N GLY A 612 0.90 -22.81 20.24
CA GLY A 612 1.20 -24.19 19.87
C GLY A 612 1.93 -24.32 18.54
N GLY A 613 1.62 -23.47 17.56
CA GLY A 613 2.16 -23.54 16.21
C GLY A 613 3.51 -22.88 16.05
N ASP A 614 3.92 -22.76 14.79
CA ASP A 614 5.21 -22.16 14.44
C ASP A 614 5.28 -20.65 14.64
N ARG A 615 4.10 -20.02 14.75
CA ARG A 615 3.89 -18.60 15.01
C ARG A 615 2.74 -18.44 15.99
N GLU A 616 2.72 -17.31 16.69
CA GLU A 616 1.60 -16.99 17.56
C GLU A 616 0.36 -16.63 16.73
N HIS A 617 -0.79 -17.20 17.10
CA HIS A 617 -2.07 -16.91 16.44
C HIS A 617 -3.01 -16.16 17.37
N HIS A 618 -3.55 -15.03 16.91
CA HIS A 618 -4.45 -14.20 17.70
C HIS A 618 -5.85 -14.81 17.81
N ILE A 619 -6.30 -15.06 19.05
CA ILE A 619 -7.61 -15.66 19.36
C ILE A 619 -8.62 -14.58 19.78
N GLY A 620 -8.16 -13.55 20.47
CA GLY A 620 -8.99 -12.43 20.94
C GLY A 620 -8.16 -11.38 21.65
N GLY A 621 -8.65 -10.15 21.69
CA GLY A 621 -7.93 -9.05 22.31
C GLY A 621 -8.80 -7.83 22.52
N THR A 622 -8.42 -7.01 23.50
CA THR A 622 -9.07 -5.74 23.80
C THR A 622 -8.08 -4.78 24.45
N THR A 623 -8.48 -3.53 24.62
CA THR A 623 -7.79 -2.59 25.51
C THR A 623 -8.66 -2.40 26.75
N THR A 624 -8.10 -2.59 27.94
CA THR A 624 -8.86 -2.51 29.19
C THR A 624 -9.34 -1.08 29.47
N ALA A 625 -10.50 -0.95 30.10
CA ALA A 625 -11.03 0.31 30.63
C ALA A 625 -11.13 1.47 29.62
N ARG A 626 -11.64 1.22 28.41
CA ARG A 626 -11.82 2.30 27.39
C ARG A 626 -12.68 3.45 27.91
N ASP A 627 -13.70 3.14 28.72
CA ASP A 627 -14.60 4.12 29.32
C ASP A 627 -14.00 4.83 30.56
N ALA A 628 -12.73 4.60 30.89
CA ALA A 628 -12.05 5.26 32.02
C ALA A 628 -11.62 6.70 31.71
N LEU A 629 -11.91 7.21 30.52
CA LEU A 629 -11.60 8.56 30.09
C LEU A 629 -12.89 9.31 29.76
N ALA A 630 -13.00 10.53 30.25
CA ALA A 630 -14.06 11.44 29.89
C ALA A 630 -13.47 12.75 29.37
N ALA A 631 -14.11 13.37 28.39
CA ALA A 631 -13.67 14.66 27.88
C ALA A 631 -14.65 15.78 28.17
N THR A 632 -14.10 16.98 28.31
CA THR A 632 -14.79 18.26 28.46
C THR A 632 -14.35 19.15 27.32
N TYR A 633 -15.26 19.71 26.55
CA TYR A 633 -14.90 20.74 25.59
C TYR A 633 -15.40 22.10 26.07
N ASP A 634 -14.47 23.04 26.20
CA ASP A 634 -14.76 24.44 26.49
C ASP A 634 -14.56 25.25 25.21
N ILE A 635 -15.65 25.78 24.70
CA ILE A 635 -15.65 26.50 23.43
C ILE A 635 -15.05 27.90 23.52
N ASP A 636 -15.19 28.58 24.66
CA ASP A 636 -14.69 29.94 24.84
C ASP A 636 -13.16 29.98 24.82
N SER A 637 -12.53 28.87 25.20
CA SER A 637 -11.09 28.68 25.23
C SER A 637 -10.54 27.78 24.13
N GLU A 638 -11.40 27.21 23.27
CA GLU A 638 -11.03 26.25 22.22
C GLU A 638 -10.13 25.13 22.77
N ALA A 639 -10.48 24.63 23.95
CA ALA A 639 -9.66 23.68 24.70
C ALA A 639 -10.47 22.46 25.13
N MET A 640 -9.83 21.30 25.07
CA MET A 640 -10.40 20.03 25.52
C MET A 640 -9.68 19.52 26.77
N THR A 641 -10.41 19.41 27.88
CA THR A 641 -9.90 18.77 29.11
C THR A 641 -10.28 17.30 29.13
N ILE A 642 -9.27 16.42 29.16
CA ILE A 642 -9.46 14.97 29.29
C ILE A 642 -9.23 14.59 30.75
N GLU A 643 -10.21 13.92 31.35
CA GLU A 643 -10.22 13.47 32.75
C GLU A 643 -10.17 11.94 32.81
N TYR A 644 -9.30 11.42 33.68
CA TYR A 644 -9.32 10.02 34.07
C TYR A 644 -10.43 9.79 35.10
N VAL A 645 -11.48 9.07 34.71
CA VAL A 645 -12.65 8.74 35.56
C VAL A 645 -12.64 7.30 36.04
N GLY A 646 -11.63 6.51 35.65
CA GLY A 646 -11.48 5.12 36.08
C GLY A 646 -11.29 4.96 37.59
N GLU A 647 -11.84 3.88 38.15
CA GLU A 647 -11.75 3.56 39.59
C GLU A 647 -10.42 2.93 39.98
N GLN A 648 -9.81 2.18 39.06
CA GLN A 648 -8.48 1.60 39.22
C GLN A 648 -7.42 2.62 38.81
N PRO A 649 -6.21 2.59 39.39
CA PRO A 649 -5.13 3.44 38.90
C PRO A 649 -4.56 2.95 37.57
N ALA A 650 -4.14 3.88 36.71
CA ALA A 650 -3.49 3.60 35.43
C ALA A 650 -2.08 4.18 35.33
N ASP A 651 -1.28 3.62 34.43
CA ASP A 651 0.05 4.11 34.06
C ASP A 651 -0.07 5.09 32.87
N PRO A 652 0.27 6.38 33.06
CA PRO A 652 0.14 7.38 32.00
C PRO A 652 1.21 7.29 30.91
N GLU A 653 2.35 6.61 31.14
CA GLU A 653 3.50 6.62 30.20
C GLU A 653 3.16 6.08 28.80
N ARG A 654 2.12 5.24 28.72
CA ARG A 654 1.68 4.59 27.47
C ARG A 654 0.60 5.34 26.72
N LEU A 655 0.00 6.35 27.34
CA LEU A 655 -1.03 7.15 26.68
C LEU A 655 -0.38 8.11 25.70
N ARG A 656 -1.03 8.27 24.55
CA ARG A 656 -0.71 9.29 23.56
C ARG A 656 -1.99 10.04 23.27
N VAL A 657 -1.86 11.33 23.02
CA VAL A 657 -2.97 12.23 22.71
C VAL A 657 -2.60 12.92 21.42
N SER A 658 -3.45 12.79 20.40
CA SER A 658 -3.29 13.48 19.13
C SER A 658 -4.55 14.28 18.80
N VAL A 659 -4.38 15.37 18.06
CA VAL A 659 -5.49 16.17 17.53
C VAL A 659 -5.53 15.94 16.03
N ASN A 660 -6.63 15.39 15.54
CA ASN A 660 -6.85 15.17 14.12
C ASN A 660 -7.74 16.29 13.59
N SER A 661 -7.18 17.17 12.77
CA SER A 661 -7.92 18.23 12.09
C SER A 661 -8.48 17.76 10.75
N ALA A 662 -9.70 18.19 10.42
CA ALA A 662 -10.32 17.88 9.14
C ALA A 662 -9.56 18.58 7.99
N GLY A 663 -8.62 17.86 7.36
CA GLY A 663 -7.81 18.37 6.25
C GLY A 663 -6.32 18.03 6.33
N ASP A 664 -5.83 17.55 7.48
CA ASP A 664 -4.42 17.25 7.70
C ASP A 664 -4.26 15.76 8.05
N PHE A 665 -3.96 14.94 7.04
CA PHE A 665 -3.71 13.51 7.23
C PHE A 665 -2.20 13.18 7.31
N GLN A 666 -1.34 14.15 7.67
CA GLN A 666 0.10 13.93 7.76
C GLN A 666 0.79 14.65 8.95
N GLY A 667 0.29 14.42 10.15
CA GLY A 667 1.13 14.52 11.36
C GLY A 667 1.81 13.18 11.62
N ARG A 668 3.10 13.02 11.28
CA ARG A 668 3.90 11.86 11.69
C ARG A 668 3.80 11.69 13.21
N GLU A 669 3.45 10.48 13.66
CA GLU A 669 3.41 10.07 15.07
C GLU A 669 4.84 9.97 15.64
N ASP A 670 5.62 11.06 15.64
CA ASP A 670 6.98 11.06 16.17
C ASP A 670 6.97 11.35 17.68
N ASP A 671 7.34 10.33 18.47
CA ASP A 671 8.02 10.37 19.79
C ASP A 671 7.70 11.53 20.76
N GLN A 672 6.44 11.99 20.82
CA GLN A 672 6.02 12.94 21.85
C GLN A 672 5.78 12.22 23.18
N GLU A 673 6.44 12.71 24.23
CA GLU A 673 6.25 12.33 25.62
C GLU A 673 4.74 12.38 25.95
N SER A 674 4.22 11.34 26.65
CA SER A 674 2.81 11.29 27.02
C SER A 674 2.41 12.55 27.78
N ALA A 675 1.46 13.34 27.25
CA ALA A 675 0.95 14.53 27.93
C ALA A 675 0.47 14.23 29.36
N PHE A 676 -0.10 13.04 29.56
CA PHE A 676 -0.47 12.57 30.89
C PHE A 676 0.75 12.27 31.77
N ALA A 677 1.82 11.69 31.22
CA ALA A 677 3.02 11.35 32.00
C ALA A 677 3.85 12.58 32.36
N SER A 678 3.78 13.65 31.57
CA SER A 678 4.41 14.92 31.91
C SER A 678 3.74 15.62 33.10
N GLU A 679 2.43 15.41 33.33
CA GLU A 679 1.70 15.99 34.46
C GLU A 679 1.57 15.04 35.66
N HIS A 680 1.47 13.73 35.42
CA HIS A 680 1.15 12.73 36.44
C HIS A 680 2.09 11.52 36.34
N ASP A 681 2.67 11.09 37.46
CA ASP A 681 3.42 9.82 37.52
C ASP A 681 2.49 8.58 37.52
N LYS A 682 1.20 8.79 37.82
CA LYS A 682 0.17 7.77 37.98
C LYS A 682 -1.20 8.40 37.89
N LEU A 683 -2.10 7.82 37.09
CA LEU A 683 -3.48 8.31 36.97
C LEU A 683 -4.38 7.74 38.05
N THR A 684 -5.16 8.61 38.66
CA THR A 684 -6.20 8.37 39.66
C THR A 684 -7.45 9.18 39.32
N THR A 685 -8.61 8.76 39.82
CA THR A 685 -9.89 9.38 39.48
C THR A 685 -9.87 10.88 39.70
N GLY A 686 -10.19 11.65 38.66
CA GLY A 686 -10.19 13.10 38.64
C GLY A 686 -8.89 13.75 38.14
N ASP A 687 -7.86 12.97 37.80
CA ASP A 687 -6.65 13.52 37.17
C ASP A 687 -6.97 13.96 35.74
N THR A 688 -6.57 15.17 35.39
CA THR A 688 -6.88 15.82 34.12
C THR A 688 -5.63 16.27 33.39
N ILE A 689 -5.74 16.36 32.07
CA ILE A 689 -4.86 17.15 31.21
C ILE A 689 -5.73 18.09 30.36
N THR A 690 -5.13 19.16 29.83
CA THR A 690 -5.79 20.05 28.87
C THR A 690 -5.04 20.02 27.54
N VAL A 691 -5.79 19.85 26.47
CA VAL A 691 -5.34 19.97 25.08
C VAL A 691 -5.85 21.31 24.57
N ASP A 692 -4.95 22.24 24.32
CA ASP A 692 -5.26 23.55 23.75
C ASP A 692 -5.39 23.48 22.22
N ASP A 693 -5.89 24.55 21.59
CA ASP A 693 -6.00 24.71 20.13
C ASP A 693 -6.85 23.62 19.44
N VAL A 694 -7.96 23.21 20.05
CA VAL A 694 -8.90 22.22 19.50
C VAL A 694 -10.05 22.95 18.81
N GLY A 695 -10.02 23.03 17.48
CA GLY A 695 -11.06 23.65 16.67
C GLY A 695 -12.36 22.84 16.61
N LEU A 696 -13.45 23.46 16.16
CA LEU A 696 -14.79 22.86 16.17
C LEU A 696 -14.89 21.54 15.37
N ASP A 697 -14.10 21.40 14.30
CA ASP A 697 -14.13 20.22 13.43
C ASP A 697 -13.04 19.18 13.77
N ASP A 698 -12.25 19.44 14.82
CA ASP A 698 -11.17 18.58 15.27
C ASP A 698 -11.70 17.41 16.12
N THR A 699 -10.92 16.32 16.13
CA THR A 699 -11.14 15.18 17.01
C THR A 699 -9.87 14.85 17.76
N VAL A 700 -9.95 14.90 19.08
CA VAL A 700 -8.87 14.48 19.96
C VAL A 700 -8.92 12.97 20.14
N VAL A 701 -7.86 12.26 19.76
CA VAL A 701 -7.75 10.81 19.88
C VAL A 701 -6.80 10.48 21.02
N VAL A 702 -7.29 9.69 21.98
CA VAL A 702 -6.43 9.10 23.01
C VAL A 702 -6.13 7.67 22.61
N SER A 703 -4.85 7.33 22.55
CA SER A 703 -4.39 6.01 22.16
C SER A 703 -3.43 5.41 23.20
N VAL A 704 -3.40 4.09 23.27
CA VAL A 704 -2.44 3.34 24.09
C VAL A 704 -1.37 2.82 23.17
N HIS A 705 -0.15 3.33 23.33
CA HIS A 705 1.04 2.82 22.68
C HIS A 705 1.53 1.58 23.42
N THR A 706 1.53 0.45 22.74
CA THR A 706 1.98 -0.83 23.28
C THR A 706 3.09 -1.37 22.44
N GLU A 707 4.26 -1.56 23.04
CA GLU A 707 5.33 -2.27 22.37
C GLU A 707 5.15 -3.79 22.50
N PHE A 708 5.59 -4.54 21.49
CA PHE A 708 5.67 -6.00 21.41
C PHE A 708 7.12 -6.41 21.10
N GLU A 709 7.43 -7.71 21.08
CA GLU A 709 8.76 -8.19 20.67
C GLU A 709 9.04 -7.93 19.18
N ASN A 710 8.00 -7.96 18.34
CA ASN A 710 8.11 -7.82 16.88
C ASN A 710 7.66 -6.44 16.34
N GLY A 711 7.69 -5.39 17.19
CA GLY A 711 7.30 -4.03 16.81
C GLY A 711 6.44 -3.33 17.86
N SER A 712 5.88 -2.17 17.55
CA SER A 712 4.93 -1.45 18.40
C SER A 712 3.55 -1.37 17.74
N ALA A 713 2.49 -1.27 18.54
CA ALA A 713 1.15 -0.98 18.05
C ALA A 713 0.50 0.09 18.92
N THR A 714 -0.02 1.11 18.25
CA THR A 714 -0.88 2.12 18.84
C THR A 714 -2.33 1.67 18.68
N SER A 715 -3.14 1.76 19.73
CA SER A 715 -4.57 1.45 19.65
C SER A 715 -5.37 2.56 20.31
N SER A 716 -6.24 3.21 19.54
CA SER A 716 -7.14 4.23 20.06
C SER A 716 -8.07 3.64 21.12
N VAL A 717 -8.18 4.34 22.25
CA VAL A 717 -9.06 4.00 23.37
C VAL A 717 -10.24 4.95 23.49
N ALA A 718 -10.09 6.20 23.03
CA ALA A 718 -11.17 7.17 23.00
C ALA A 718 -11.01 8.15 21.82
N HIS A 719 -12.15 8.61 21.29
CA HIS A 719 -12.21 9.65 20.26
C HIS A 719 -13.17 10.72 20.75
N PHE A 720 -12.67 11.95 20.90
CA PHE A 720 -13.42 13.06 21.44
C PHE A 720 -13.51 14.16 20.39
N SER A 721 -14.60 14.19 19.64
CA SER A 721 -14.85 15.25 18.66
C SER A 721 -15.29 16.53 19.36
N ALA A 722 -14.76 17.67 18.94
CA ALA A 722 -15.13 18.98 19.46
C ALA A 722 -16.60 19.33 19.13
N ALA A 723 -17.02 19.14 17.86
CA ALA A 723 -18.41 19.21 17.46
C ALA A 723 -19.16 17.89 17.72
N PRO A 724 -20.40 17.95 18.26
CA PRO A 724 -21.24 16.76 18.42
C PRO A 724 -21.84 16.34 17.06
N ARG A 725 -21.32 15.28 16.44
CA ARG A 725 -21.76 14.77 15.12
C ARG A 725 -23.03 13.91 15.12
N ARG A 726 -23.80 13.93 16.23
CA ARG A 726 -25.11 13.31 16.52
C ARG A 726 -25.30 13.37 18.04
N GLY A 727 -25.44 14.58 18.58
CA GLY A 727 -25.38 14.80 20.03
C GLY A 727 -26.51 14.14 20.81
N PHE A 728 -27.68 13.96 20.18
CA PHE A 728 -28.87 13.43 20.82
C PHE A 728 -29.53 12.35 19.99
N VAL A 729 -30.21 11.43 20.68
CA VAL A 729 -31.12 10.44 20.11
C VAL A 729 -32.51 10.73 20.65
N VAL A 730 -33.52 10.63 19.79
CA VAL A 730 -34.92 10.68 20.19
C VAL A 730 -35.38 9.26 20.48
N ASP A 731 -35.79 9.01 21.71
CA ASP A 731 -36.41 7.75 22.14
C ASP A 731 -37.94 7.97 22.19
N GLU A 732 -38.67 7.31 21.29
CA GLU A 732 -40.13 7.29 21.26
C GLU A 732 -40.63 6.21 22.23
N GLY A 733 -41.44 6.59 23.21
CA GLY A 733 -41.90 5.65 24.25
C GLY A 733 -42.76 4.53 23.67
N ASP A 734 -42.28 3.28 23.72
CA ASP A 734 -43.07 2.08 23.42
C ASP A 734 -44.27 2.00 24.39
N GLY A 735 -45.48 1.90 23.84
CA GLY A 735 -46.76 1.88 24.58
C GLY A 735 -47.00 0.63 25.43
N GLY A 736 -46.00 0.17 26.19
CA GLY A 736 -46.11 -0.87 27.18
C GLY A 736 -46.74 -0.33 28.47
N ASP A 737 -47.80 -0.99 28.93
CA ASP A 737 -48.50 -0.67 30.18
C ASP A 737 -47.50 -0.47 31.33
N ASN A 738 -47.31 0.80 31.74
CA ASN A 738 -46.81 1.25 33.04
C ASN A 738 -45.43 1.95 33.11
N GLU A 739 -45.07 2.79 32.13
CA GLU A 739 -44.17 3.97 32.26
C GLU A 739 -44.55 5.04 31.21
N ALA A 740 -44.20 6.32 31.43
CA ALA A 740 -44.83 7.48 30.75
C ALA A 740 -44.66 7.47 29.22
N SER A 741 -45.78 7.63 28.49
CA SER A 741 -45.91 7.50 27.03
C SER A 741 -45.39 8.70 26.21
N GLY A 742 -44.34 9.39 26.67
CA GLY A 742 -43.84 10.62 26.02
C GLY A 742 -42.54 10.41 25.25
N THR A 743 -42.33 11.21 24.20
CA THR A 743 -41.05 11.33 23.49
C THR A 743 -39.98 11.90 24.41
N THR A 744 -38.80 11.28 24.42
CA THR A 744 -37.67 11.71 25.24
C THR A 744 -36.44 11.94 24.37
N LEU A 745 -35.74 13.04 24.58
CA LEU A 745 -34.48 13.35 23.94
C LEU A 745 -33.33 12.95 24.87
N ARG A 746 -32.43 12.07 24.43
CA ARG A 746 -31.30 11.58 25.24
C ARG A 746 -29.97 12.02 24.64
N TYR A 747 -29.12 12.64 25.46
CA TYR A 747 -27.78 13.01 25.04
C TYR A 747 -26.89 11.77 24.92
N VAL A 748 -26.26 11.57 23.76
CA VAL A 748 -25.37 10.42 23.47
C VAL A 748 -23.94 10.85 23.14
N GLY A 749 -23.63 12.14 23.26
CA GLY A 749 -22.28 12.64 23.02
C GLY A 749 -21.28 12.11 24.06
N GLU A 750 -20.12 11.64 23.57
CA GLU A 750 -19.01 11.13 24.39
C GLU A 750 -18.26 12.25 25.16
N VAL A 751 -18.45 13.50 24.74
CA VAL A 751 -17.83 14.70 25.34
C VAL A 751 -18.87 15.46 26.15
N ARG A 752 -18.53 15.79 27.39
CA ARG A 752 -19.37 16.58 28.30
C ARG A 752 -19.33 18.06 27.90
N ARG A 753 -20.50 18.66 27.67
CA ARG A 753 -20.65 20.04 27.17
C ARG A 753 -21.60 20.85 28.04
N ASN A 754 -21.47 22.17 28.06
CA ASN A 754 -22.44 23.02 28.75
C ASN A 754 -23.83 22.83 28.13
N ALA A 755 -24.89 22.85 28.94
CA ALA A 755 -26.23 22.60 28.43
C ALA A 755 -26.83 23.83 27.73
N ASP A 756 -26.38 25.04 28.06
CA ASP A 756 -26.88 26.31 27.52
C ASP A 756 -26.45 26.60 26.07
N VAL A 757 -25.46 25.87 25.55
CA VAL A 757 -25.09 25.94 24.13
C VAL A 757 -26.02 25.14 23.23
N PHE A 758 -26.95 24.35 23.79
CA PHE A 758 -27.94 23.59 23.04
C PHE A 758 -29.32 24.22 23.14
N GLN A 759 -30.02 24.25 22.01
CA GLN A 759 -31.39 24.68 21.91
C GLN A 759 -32.23 23.62 21.20
N VAL A 760 -33.28 23.15 21.87
CA VAL A 760 -34.23 22.18 21.32
C VAL A 760 -35.43 22.92 20.74
N LEU A 761 -35.73 22.60 19.50
CA LEU A 761 -36.84 23.14 18.71
C LEU A 761 -37.80 21.99 18.35
N ILE A 762 -39.10 22.29 18.38
CA ILE A 762 -40.17 21.45 17.84
C ILE A 762 -40.83 22.24 16.72
N ASP A 763 -40.81 21.70 15.50
CA ASP A 763 -41.31 22.34 14.28
C ASP A 763 -40.74 23.77 14.08
N GLY A 764 -39.47 23.96 14.45
CA GLY A 764 -38.75 25.23 14.38
C GLY A 764 -39.04 26.22 15.51
N GLU A 765 -39.89 25.87 16.49
CA GLU A 765 -40.17 26.69 17.67
C GLU A 765 -39.46 26.15 18.93
N PRO A 766 -38.80 27.00 19.74
CA PRO A 766 -38.15 26.55 20.97
C PRO A 766 -39.11 25.89 21.95
N THR A 767 -38.70 24.74 22.50
CA THR A 767 -39.47 24.03 23.53
C THR A 767 -39.51 24.80 24.85
N THR A 768 -40.51 24.50 25.67
CA THR A 768 -40.65 25.12 27.01
C THR A 768 -39.57 24.65 27.98
N ASP A 769 -39.19 23.38 27.88
CA ASP A 769 -38.12 22.77 28.67
C ASP A 769 -36.89 22.62 27.78
N GLN A 770 -35.77 23.21 28.19
CA GLN A 770 -34.48 23.14 27.49
C GLN A 770 -33.48 22.30 28.30
N PRO A 771 -32.42 21.77 27.68
CA PRO A 771 -31.37 21.04 28.40
C PRO A 771 -30.80 21.81 29.60
N ALA A 772 -30.63 23.14 29.44
CA ALA A 772 -30.12 24.04 30.47
C ALA A 772 -31.05 24.26 31.66
N ASP A 773 -32.34 23.90 31.56
CA ASP A 773 -33.28 23.97 32.68
C ASP A 773 -33.12 22.75 33.62
N GLU A 774 -32.64 21.62 33.11
CA GLU A 774 -32.48 20.36 33.85
C GLU A 774 -31.07 20.21 34.43
N THR A 775 -30.04 20.57 33.68
CA THR A 775 -28.62 20.44 34.09
C THR A 775 -27.79 21.60 33.56
N ASP A 776 -26.74 21.99 34.29
CA ASP A 776 -25.78 22.96 33.79
C ASP A 776 -24.88 22.34 32.69
N ARG A 777 -24.71 21.00 32.71
CA ARG A 777 -23.73 20.30 31.89
C ARG A 777 -24.19 18.92 31.47
N LEU A 778 -24.22 18.71 30.16
CA LEU A 778 -24.69 17.47 29.55
C LEU A 778 -23.66 16.36 29.64
N THR A 779 -24.07 15.23 30.20
CA THR A 779 -23.34 13.96 30.27
C THR A 779 -24.11 12.87 29.54
N GLY A 780 -23.40 11.92 28.92
CA GLY A 780 -24.03 10.82 28.18
C GLY A 780 -25.10 10.10 28.99
N GLY A 781 -26.27 9.91 28.39
CA GLY A 781 -27.44 9.25 29.00
C GLY A 781 -28.42 10.21 29.68
N GLU A 782 -28.11 11.49 29.84
CA GLU A 782 -29.08 12.47 30.36
C GLU A 782 -30.23 12.68 29.38
N THR A 783 -31.44 12.77 29.93
CA THR A 783 -32.69 12.78 29.17
C THR A 783 -33.51 14.04 29.44
N LEU A 784 -34.08 14.61 28.39
CA LEU A 784 -35.06 15.68 28.43
C LEU A 784 -36.40 15.15 27.88
N SER A 785 -37.45 15.19 28.69
CA SER A 785 -38.78 14.78 28.23
C SER A 785 -39.40 15.88 27.37
N LEU A 786 -39.84 15.52 26.15
CA LEU A 786 -40.51 16.44 25.22
C LEU A 786 -42.04 16.31 25.24
N GLY A 787 -42.57 15.32 25.98
CA GLY A 787 -44.00 15.05 26.08
C GLY A 787 -44.53 14.23 24.90
N ASP A 788 -45.85 14.16 24.76
CA ASP A 788 -46.51 13.48 23.65
C ASP A 788 -46.43 14.37 22.39
N LEU A 789 -45.66 13.95 21.39
CA LEU A 789 -45.54 14.63 20.10
C LEU A 789 -46.38 13.91 19.04
N SER A 790 -46.90 14.68 18.08
CA SER A 790 -47.69 14.12 16.98
C SER A 790 -46.77 13.57 15.91
N ALA A 791 -47.25 12.57 15.16
CA ALA A 791 -46.56 12.09 13.99
C ALA A 791 -46.28 13.22 12.98
N GLY A 792 -45.12 13.19 12.34
CA GLY A 792 -44.65 14.23 11.42
C GLY A 792 -44.05 15.47 12.11
N THR A 793 -44.11 15.57 13.44
CA THR A 793 -43.42 16.62 14.18
C THR A 793 -41.90 16.48 14.04
N THR A 794 -41.24 17.57 13.68
CA THR A 794 -39.77 17.64 13.56
C THR A 794 -39.15 18.14 14.84
N ILE A 795 -38.26 17.35 15.42
CA ILE A 795 -37.42 17.73 16.55
C ILE A 795 -36.05 18.11 16.02
N THR A 796 -35.64 19.35 16.25
CA THR A 796 -34.33 19.86 15.86
C THR A 796 -33.57 20.25 17.12
N VAL A 797 -32.33 19.79 17.24
CA VAL A 797 -31.40 20.27 18.26
C VAL A 797 -30.34 21.09 17.57
N GLU A 798 -30.29 22.36 17.93
CA GLU A 798 -29.26 23.30 17.50
C GLU A 798 -28.18 23.38 18.57
N TRP A 799 -26.93 23.46 18.12
CA TRP A 799 -25.76 23.69 18.94
C TRP A 799 -25.11 25.00 18.51
N THR A 800 -24.97 25.93 19.45
CA THR A 800 -24.33 27.22 19.21
C THR A 800 -22.88 27.19 19.66
N ALA A 801 -22.02 27.45 18.70
CA ALA A 801 -20.58 27.47 18.84
C ALA A 801 -20.01 28.86 18.51
N GLY A 802 -19.80 29.71 19.52
CA GLY A 802 -19.33 31.09 19.31
C GLY A 802 -20.37 31.92 18.56
N GLU A 803 -20.06 32.33 17.32
CA GLU A 803 -21.00 33.04 16.43
C GLU A 803 -21.74 32.10 15.46
N GLU A 804 -21.41 30.80 15.43
CA GLU A 804 -22.02 29.81 14.55
C GLU A 804 -23.10 29.01 15.27
N THR A 805 -24.21 28.69 14.60
CA THR A 805 -25.21 27.73 15.09
C THR A 805 -25.34 26.61 14.07
N ARG A 806 -25.20 25.36 14.52
CA ARG A 806 -25.25 24.16 13.67
C ARG A 806 -26.37 23.24 14.17
N THR A 807 -27.13 22.65 13.26
CA THR A 807 -28.07 21.57 13.59
C THR A 807 -27.30 20.28 13.84
N VAL A 808 -27.42 19.71 15.05
CA VAL A 808 -26.66 18.51 15.46
C VAL A 808 -27.52 17.27 15.57
N THR A 809 -28.84 17.44 15.60
CA THR A 809 -29.83 16.36 15.54
C THR A 809 -31.07 16.93 14.88
N GLU A 810 -31.59 16.21 13.90
CA GLU A 810 -32.89 16.46 13.30
C GLU A 810 -33.60 15.10 13.20
N HIS A 811 -34.81 15.02 13.72
CA HIS A 811 -35.56 13.78 13.78
C HIS A 811 -37.05 14.08 13.61
N VAL A 812 -37.69 13.38 12.68
CA VAL A 812 -39.13 13.47 12.45
C VAL A 812 -39.78 12.28 13.14
N ILE A 813 -40.82 12.54 13.95
CA ILE A 813 -41.57 11.49 14.64
C ILE A 813 -42.32 10.65 13.60
N SER A 814 -41.96 9.37 13.54
CA SER A 814 -42.51 8.40 12.60
C SER A 814 -44.00 8.17 12.89
N PRO A 815 -44.89 8.26 11.89
CA PRO A 815 -46.29 7.91 12.09
C PRO A 815 -46.48 6.41 12.36
N GLN A 816 -47.28 6.09 13.38
CA GLN A 816 -47.68 4.72 13.69
C GLN A 816 -48.95 4.36 12.91
N ALA A 817 -48.80 4.04 11.62
CA ALA A 817 -49.88 3.62 10.74
C ALA A 817 -49.74 2.16 10.30
N THR A 818 -50.87 1.45 10.22
CA THR A 818 -50.93 0.07 9.72
C THR A 818 -51.56 0.08 8.34
N PHE A 819 -51.02 -0.72 7.42
CA PHE A 819 -51.53 -0.82 6.05
C PHE A 819 -51.89 -2.26 5.69
N GLU A 820 -52.92 -2.40 4.85
CA GLU A 820 -53.27 -3.66 4.19
C GLU A 820 -52.98 -3.50 2.69
N VAL A 821 -52.33 -4.50 2.07
CA VAL A 821 -52.01 -4.49 0.64
C VAL A 821 -52.62 -5.71 -0.03
N VAL A 822 -53.30 -5.49 -1.17
CA VAL A 822 -53.95 -6.55 -1.95
C VAL A 822 -53.51 -6.46 -3.41
N TYR A 823 -53.03 -7.57 -3.97
CA TYR A 823 -52.70 -7.70 -5.39
C TYR A 823 -53.80 -8.45 -6.16
N GLU A 824 -54.33 -7.83 -7.20
CA GLU A 824 -55.30 -8.40 -8.14
C GLU A 824 -54.66 -8.57 -9.53
N PRO A 825 -54.35 -9.81 -9.97
CA PRO A 825 -53.72 -10.05 -11.28
C PRO A 825 -54.68 -9.75 -12.44
N ALA A 826 -54.14 -9.27 -13.57
CA ALA A 826 -54.91 -8.99 -14.76
C ALA A 826 -55.46 -10.27 -15.44
N GLU A 827 -56.62 -10.20 -16.08
CA GLU A 827 -57.27 -11.37 -16.73
C GLU A 827 -56.42 -12.00 -17.85
N ASP A 828 -55.48 -11.24 -18.43
CA ASP A 828 -54.62 -11.66 -19.55
C ASP A 828 -53.24 -12.22 -19.13
N GLY A 829 -52.91 -12.24 -17.83
CA GLY A 829 -51.81 -13.03 -17.27
C GLY A 829 -50.44 -12.34 -17.14
N ASP A 830 -50.31 -11.06 -17.50
CA ASP A 830 -49.13 -10.23 -17.24
C ASP A 830 -49.60 -8.96 -16.49
N GLY A 831 -49.02 -8.69 -15.31
CA GLY A 831 -49.34 -7.51 -14.50
C GLY A 831 -50.63 -7.60 -13.66
N GLY A 832 -51.12 -6.46 -13.18
CA GLY A 832 -52.32 -6.37 -12.33
C GLY A 832 -52.46 -5.02 -11.62
N VAL A 833 -53.27 -4.99 -10.56
CA VAL A 833 -53.46 -3.81 -9.71
C VAL A 833 -53.08 -4.16 -8.27
N VAL A 834 -52.22 -3.36 -7.67
CA VAL A 834 -51.90 -3.42 -6.23
C VAL A 834 -52.63 -2.30 -5.53
N THR A 835 -53.51 -2.64 -4.60
CA THR A 835 -54.27 -1.69 -3.78
C THR A 835 -53.70 -1.65 -2.38
N PHE A 836 -53.36 -0.45 -1.92
CA PHE A 836 -52.93 -0.15 -0.56
C PHE A 836 -54.10 0.48 0.19
N THR A 837 -54.35 0.04 1.43
CA THR A 837 -55.40 0.56 2.29
C THR A 837 -54.81 0.93 3.64
N HIS A 838 -55.09 2.14 4.13
CA HIS A 838 -54.75 2.51 5.51
C HIS A 838 -55.70 1.77 6.46
N ALA A 839 -55.17 0.84 7.26
CA ALA A 839 -55.95 -0.09 8.08
C ALA A 839 -56.18 0.41 9.52
N GLY A 840 -55.50 1.47 9.93
CA GLY A 840 -55.58 2.04 11.28
C GLY A 840 -54.29 2.72 11.72
N GLY A 841 -54.32 3.38 12.89
CA GLY A 841 -53.18 4.13 13.42
C GLY A 841 -53.30 5.64 13.15
N ASP A 842 -52.16 6.31 13.08
CA ASP A 842 -52.07 7.77 12.89
C ASP A 842 -52.56 8.20 11.51
N ALA A 843 -53.17 9.40 11.45
CA ALA A 843 -53.52 10.05 10.20
C ALA A 843 -52.26 10.68 9.57
N LEU A 844 -52.14 10.59 8.25
CA LEU A 844 -50.93 11.00 7.52
C LEU A 844 -51.26 12.14 6.57
N ASP A 845 -50.35 13.09 6.37
CA ASP A 845 -50.49 14.07 5.28
C ASP A 845 -50.37 13.35 3.93
N ALA A 846 -51.38 13.46 3.07
CA ALA A 846 -51.41 12.72 1.80
C ALA A 846 -50.34 13.19 0.81
N GLY A 847 -49.79 14.39 0.98
CA GLY A 847 -48.66 14.90 0.21
C GLY A 847 -47.30 14.39 0.68
N GLN A 848 -47.24 13.67 1.81
CA GLN A 848 -46.02 13.09 2.36
C GLN A 848 -46.02 11.55 2.31
N VAL A 849 -47.05 10.91 1.73
CA VAL A 849 -47.15 9.46 1.62
C VAL A 849 -47.07 9.03 0.16
N ASP A 850 -46.12 8.14 -0.11
CA ASP A 850 -45.92 7.51 -1.41
C ASP A 850 -46.01 5.98 -1.28
N VAL A 851 -46.26 5.30 -2.38
CA VAL A 851 -46.27 3.85 -2.50
C VAL A 851 -45.35 3.40 -3.62
N VAL A 852 -44.72 2.24 -3.45
CA VAL A 852 -43.81 1.63 -4.42
C VAL A 852 -44.18 0.16 -4.57
N VAL A 853 -44.11 -0.35 -5.80
CA VAL A 853 -44.30 -1.78 -6.10
C VAL A 853 -43.11 -2.28 -6.90
N GLU A 854 -42.20 -3.01 -6.27
CA GLU A 854 -40.98 -3.52 -6.90
C GLU A 854 -41.19 -4.88 -7.56
N PRO A 855 -40.52 -5.18 -8.70
CA PRO A 855 -39.72 -4.27 -9.55
C PRO A 855 -40.59 -3.46 -10.53
N ALA A 856 -41.91 -3.49 -10.37
CA ALA A 856 -42.86 -3.10 -11.40
C ALA A 856 -43.07 -1.58 -11.57
N THR A 857 -42.61 -0.75 -10.64
CA THR A 857 -42.70 0.72 -10.69
C THR A 857 -41.33 1.38 -10.61
N ASP A 858 -41.03 2.29 -11.54
CA ASP A 858 -39.88 3.19 -11.47
C ASP A 858 -40.21 4.38 -10.54
N GLY A 859 -39.83 4.28 -9.26
CA GLY A 859 -39.88 5.38 -8.29
C GLY A 859 -41.14 5.46 -7.41
N LEU A 860 -41.28 6.58 -6.69
CA LEU A 860 -42.33 6.84 -5.71
C LEU A 860 -43.65 7.27 -6.38
N HIS A 861 -44.76 6.64 -6.01
CA HIS A 861 -46.11 7.05 -6.44
C HIS A 861 -46.89 7.67 -5.28
N SER A 862 -47.29 8.93 -5.42
CA SER A 862 -48.05 9.62 -4.37
C SER A 862 -49.40 8.97 -4.09
N TRP A 863 -49.78 8.91 -2.81
CA TRP A 863 -50.98 8.23 -2.34
C TRP A 863 -52.27 8.81 -2.95
N ASP A 864 -52.45 10.13 -2.88
CA ASP A 864 -53.46 10.89 -3.63
C ASP A 864 -53.13 12.39 -3.54
N SER A 865 -52.88 13.06 -4.68
CA SER A 865 -52.53 14.49 -4.69
C SER A 865 -53.71 15.44 -4.43
N ASP A 866 -54.95 14.94 -4.44
CA ASP A 866 -56.17 15.73 -4.23
C ASP A 866 -56.73 15.61 -2.79
N ALA A 867 -56.18 14.71 -1.97
CA ALA A 867 -56.51 14.57 -0.55
C ALA A 867 -55.55 15.40 0.31
N ASP A 868 -56.02 15.94 1.43
CA ASP A 868 -55.17 16.63 2.40
C ASP A 868 -54.62 15.64 3.46
N GLU A 869 -55.32 14.53 3.74
CA GLU A 869 -54.97 13.56 4.80
C GLU A 869 -55.36 12.13 4.38
N VAL A 870 -54.56 11.13 4.76
CA VAL A 870 -54.81 9.69 4.64
C VAL A 870 -55.19 9.14 6.00
N THR A 871 -56.39 8.56 6.10
CA THR A 871 -56.97 8.03 7.32
C THR A 871 -57.42 6.59 7.15
N ALA A 872 -57.72 5.93 8.27
CA ALA A 872 -58.16 4.54 8.27
C ALA A 872 -59.38 4.32 7.35
N GLY A 873 -59.20 3.49 6.33
CA GLY A 873 -60.17 3.15 5.29
C GLY A 873 -59.93 3.82 3.94
N ASP A 874 -58.97 4.76 3.85
CA ASP A 874 -58.56 5.35 2.58
C ASP A 874 -57.70 4.38 1.78
N GLU A 875 -57.84 4.40 0.45
CA GLU A 875 -57.20 3.45 -0.46
C GLU A 875 -56.54 4.16 -1.65
N THR A 876 -55.40 3.63 -2.09
CA THR A 876 -54.76 4.00 -3.35
C THR A 876 -54.38 2.74 -4.14
N SER A 877 -54.26 2.86 -5.46
CA SER A 877 -54.01 1.70 -6.32
C SER A 877 -53.00 2.00 -7.41
N VAL A 878 -52.05 1.08 -7.60
CA VAL A 878 -51.03 1.16 -8.63
C VAL A 878 -51.26 0.06 -9.66
N THR A 879 -51.31 0.43 -10.94
CA THR A 879 -51.39 -0.54 -12.04
C THR A 879 -49.98 -0.89 -12.50
N ILE A 880 -49.71 -2.18 -12.62
CA ILE A 880 -48.39 -2.73 -12.95
C ILE A 880 -48.48 -3.64 -14.17
N ASP A 881 -47.46 -3.60 -15.01
CA ASP A 881 -47.37 -4.38 -16.26
C ASP A 881 -46.58 -5.70 -16.09
N SER A 882 -46.07 -5.97 -14.89
CA SER A 882 -45.31 -7.18 -14.53
C SER A 882 -45.74 -7.71 -13.16
N GLU A 883 -45.38 -8.96 -12.84
CA GLU A 883 -45.72 -9.58 -11.56
C GLU A 883 -44.92 -8.91 -10.42
N PRO A 884 -45.58 -8.39 -9.37
CA PRO A 884 -44.89 -7.66 -8.31
C PRO A 884 -44.29 -8.60 -7.27
N GLU A 885 -43.11 -8.25 -6.76
CA GLU A 885 -42.46 -9.00 -5.69
C GLU A 885 -42.74 -8.39 -4.32
N MET A 886 -42.74 -7.06 -4.24
CA MET A 886 -42.89 -6.32 -2.99
C MET A 886 -43.71 -5.05 -3.19
N ALA A 887 -44.50 -4.71 -2.17
CA ALA A 887 -45.22 -3.46 -2.07
C ALA A 887 -44.79 -2.72 -0.81
N ILE A 888 -44.49 -1.42 -0.93
CA ILE A 888 -43.90 -0.59 0.11
C ILE A 888 -44.70 0.69 0.25
N VAL A 889 -44.97 1.12 1.48
CA VAL A 889 -45.51 2.46 1.79
C VAL A 889 -44.39 3.29 2.39
N VAL A 890 -44.15 4.47 1.81
CA VAL A 890 -43.05 5.39 2.16
C VAL A 890 -43.63 6.72 2.66
N PHE A 891 -43.03 7.28 3.70
CA PHE A 891 -43.33 8.59 4.25
C PHE A 891 -42.13 9.54 4.06
N ASN A 892 -42.39 10.80 3.71
CA ASN A 892 -41.36 11.81 3.43
C ASN A 892 -40.23 11.30 2.53
N GLU A 893 -40.59 10.68 1.41
CA GLU A 893 -39.70 10.21 0.33
C GLU A 893 -38.68 9.12 0.70
N SER A 894 -38.50 8.77 1.97
CA SER A 894 -37.40 7.89 2.41
C SER A 894 -37.73 6.91 3.54
N GLU A 895 -38.74 7.21 4.36
CA GLU A 895 -39.05 6.42 5.53
C GLU A 895 -40.07 5.32 5.22
N VAL A 896 -39.72 4.05 5.43
CA VAL A 896 -40.64 2.95 5.10
C VAL A 896 -41.57 2.64 6.27
N LEU A 897 -42.86 2.88 6.10
CA LEU A 897 -43.90 2.58 7.09
C LEU A 897 -44.39 1.12 7.01
N HIS A 898 -44.47 0.55 5.81
CA HIS A 898 -44.96 -0.83 5.60
C HIS A 898 -44.23 -1.51 4.45
N ARG A 899 -44.00 -2.82 4.58
CA ARG A 899 -43.49 -3.69 3.50
C ARG A 899 -44.33 -4.96 3.46
N GLU A 900 -44.93 -5.24 2.30
CA GLU A 900 -45.69 -6.47 2.05
C GLU A 900 -45.03 -7.26 0.91
N PRO A 901 -44.52 -8.47 1.17
CA PRO A 901 -44.10 -9.38 0.10
C PRO A 901 -45.34 -9.94 -0.61
N LEU A 902 -45.46 -9.69 -1.92
CA LEU A 902 -46.60 -10.11 -2.73
C LEU A 902 -46.39 -11.49 -3.40
N ASN A 903 -45.14 -11.96 -3.44
CA ASN A 903 -44.79 -13.31 -3.85
C ASN A 903 -44.85 -14.30 -2.67
N GLN A 904 -46.06 -14.78 -2.36
CA GLN A 904 -46.27 -15.92 -1.44
C GLN A 904 -47.02 -17.05 -2.16
N ASP A 905 -46.29 -17.83 -2.96
CA ASP A 905 -46.41 -19.28 -3.17
C ASP A 905 -45.77 -19.66 -4.52
N ARG A 906 -44.47 -20.01 -4.47
CA ARG A 906 -43.89 -20.95 -5.43
C ARG A 906 -43.01 -21.98 -4.75
#